data_AF-A0AA39QFV1-F1
#
_entry.id   AF-A0AA39QFV1-F1
#
_cell.length_a   1.000
_cell.length_b   1.000
_cell.length_c   1.000
_cell.angle_alpha   90.00
_cell.angle_beta   90.00
_cell.angle_gamma   90.00
#
_symmetry.space_group_name_H-M   'P 1'
#
loop_
_entity.id
_entity.type
_entity.pdbx_description
1 polymer ?
#
loop_
_entity_poly.entity_id
_entity_poly.type
_entity_poly.pdbx_seq_one_letter_code
_entity_poly.pdbx_strand_id
1 'polypeptide(L)'
;MSTIPPHIQAAIATMAQYLSTADSGNLHLSVNFVSDRNNINVPSETLLEIPEPTGSPSSEAPSGATRSRHYTIVRLEVPLASSLTGRQSGPNDIDEGPNSQTNVASDDLEDLDFFATVSRSLWGVTLPEVTLSAFTETGQAEPSIKVPKQRSYTGQRPVIPSSLADTPCTTLGIQGVLDRLNATLGTSHTLARPSLLSLLEDCIEKKYDFGMAYARLRPVWYPKDDRSMKEELCERENKDVEKRRKALVGNRIVDPYLPYRRVWDLFSNRVVPYWITRGEGPQPISHAWVDDEDREDVWTAINGKEWPVPIPKDADLRLLRIELVNLRVEYAWLDVLCLRQKGGPREDLRAEEWKLDVPTIGRACDLPEWTGAAIEFEGGDLDSDRCWFRRAWTLQEVGHERIITGDTPDGPMHAKEIDDNGNYETALLTRFHTQRKSLERGIYDVFAVLANMQKRVSTNPMDKVVGLAFRLRSISIPAYYENVMEPGMRAHFLFVYPGVGLVCKKWRPSWEQVMTQSLPADVDCYGSVKHVDETDEDWFEGLCIKKGLVRGLNVGSAEGDDRYGELVVDAADGNTHTFQIHANHNSPIPEDTYTLLGSHLRDFGDPTPQYWAVGQILGEKFEKVSVFVMDHEQAQRLGRLSLAPDSRNSDDEAFSEEYKECDTPTIDQPTLHAASVAKNLSWPANIRAEAAVILL
;
A
#
# COMPACT_ATOMS: atom_id res chain seq x y z
N MET A 1 34.38 24.34 13.54
CA MET A 1 34.60 23.14 14.38
C MET A 1 33.76 23.31 15.64
N SER A 2 32.56 22.75 15.63
CA SER A 2 31.65 22.66 16.78
C SER A 2 31.29 21.18 16.92
N THR A 3 31.55 20.63 18.09
CA THR A 3 31.45 19.22 18.45
C THR A 3 29.99 18.74 18.33
N ILE A 4 29.78 17.68 17.56
CA ILE A 4 28.48 17.01 17.40
C ILE A 4 28.04 16.46 18.77
N PRO A 5 26.78 16.69 19.20
CA PRO A 5 26.25 16.15 20.44
C PRO A 5 26.39 14.62 20.55
N PRO A 6 26.73 14.06 21.73
CA PRO A 6 27.01 12.62 21.90
C PRO A 6 25.84 11.70 21.50
N HIS A 7 24.60 12.15 21.66
CA HIS A 7 23.42 11.37 21.29
C HIS A 7 23.26 11.22 19.76
N ILE A 8 23.74 12.22 18.98
CA ILE A 8 23.78 12.15 17.52
C ILE A 8 24.92 11.24 17.06
N GLN A 9 26.07 11.24 17.75
CA GLN A 9 27.14 10.28 17.49
C GLN A 9 26.70 8.83 17.77
N ALA A 10 25.91 8.60 18.82
CA ALA A 10 25.36 7.30 19.14
C ALA A 10 24.38 6.81 18.05
N ALA A 11 23.47 7.67 17.57
CA ALA A 11 22.57 7.34 16.47
C ALA A 11 23.30 7.03 15.15
N ILE A 12 24.37 7.77 14.84
CA ILE A 12 25.23 7.52 13.67
C ILE A 12 25.97 6.18 13.80
N ALA A 13 26.47 5.84 14.99
CA ALA A 13 27.14 4.57 15.24
C ALA A 13 26.18 3.37 15.13
N THR A 14 24.94 3.52 15.62
CA THR A 14 23.90 2.49 15.50
C THR A 14 23.47 2.28 14.04
N MET A 15 23.32 3.34 13.23
CA MET A 15 23.04 3.22 11.79
C MET A 15 24.22 2.59 11.02
N ALA A 16 25.46 2.91 11.37
CA ALA A 16 26.64 2.29 10.75
C ALA A 16 26.74 0.78 11.04
N GLN A 17 26.36 0.34 12.25
CA GLN A 17 26.27 -1.08 12.60
C GLN A 17 25.11 -1.81 11.89
N TYR A 18 23.96 -1.14 11.72
CA TYR A 18 22.82 -1.71 11.00
C TYR A 18 23.12 -1.90 9.51
N LEU A 19 23.88 -0.98 8.91
CA LEU A 19 24.30 -1.05 7.51
C LEU A 19 25.44 -2.07 7.28
N SER A 20 26.26 -2.36 8.29
CA SER A 20 27.34 -3.37 8.21
C SER A 20 26.84 -4.82 8.33
N THR A 21 25.66 -5.05 8.91
CA THR A 21 25.15 -6.40 9.19
C THR A 21 24.21 -6.93 8.11
N ALA A 22 23.75 -6.08 7.19
CA ALA A 22 22.97 -6.48 6.02
C ALA A 22 23.81 -7.20 4.92
N ASP A 23 25.15 -7.21 5.06
CA ASP A 23 26.08 -7.69 4.00
C ASP A 23 26.74 -9.06 4.29
N SER A 24 26.30 -9.78 5.32
CA SER A 24 26.83 -11.13 5.64
C SER A 24 25.75 -12.21 5.54
N GLY A 25 25.40 -12.58 4.30
CA GLY A 25 24.46 -13.66 3.99
C GLY A 25 24.77 -14.37 2.67
N ASN A 26 26.04 -14.67 2.39
CA ASN A 26 26.45 -15.51 1.26
C ASN A 26 26.24 -17.00 1.60
N LEU A 27 25.24 -17.64 0.99
CA LEU A 27 25.18 -19.10 0.86
C LEU A 27 25.51 -19.47 -0.60
N HIS A 28 26.69 -20.06 -0.74
CA HIS A 28 27.25 -20.63 -1.97
C HIS A 28 26.32 -21.71 -2.56
N LEU A 29 25.89 -21.54 -3.81
CA LEU A 29 25.48 -22.65 -4.68
C LEU A 29 26.10 -22.45 -6.08
N SER A 30 27.15 -23.24 -6.32
CA SER A 30 27.84 -23.37 -7.60
C SER A 30 27.10 -24.34 -8.52
N VAL A 31 26.66 -23.91 -9.71
CA VAL A 31 26.39 -24.82 -10.83
C VAL A 31 26.80 -24.17 -12.16
N ASN A 32 27.42 -24.99 -13.01
CA ASN A 32 28.29 -24.68 -14.14
C ASN A 32 27.61 -24.00 -15.34
N PHE A 33 28.38 -23.12 -15.99
CA PHE A 33 28.13 -22.65 -17.36
C PHE A 33 28.34 -23.79 -18.37
N VAL A 34 27.30 -24.10 -19.15
CA VAL A 34 27.45 -24.75 -20.46
C VAL A 34 27.04 -23.73 -21.52
N SER A 35 28.05 -23.33 -22.31
CA SER A 35 27.91 -22.50 -23.49
C SER A 35 27.44 -23.40 -24.64
N ASP A 36 26.24 -23.15 -25.18
CA ASP A 36 25.92 -23.56 -26.55
C ASP A 36 25.55 -22.34 -27.38
N ARG A 37 26.51 -21.98 -28.25
CA ARG A 37 26.29 -21.14 -29.43
C ARG A 37 25.50 -21.95 -30.43
N ASN A 38 24.37 -21.42 -30.90
CA ASN A 38 23.91 -21.73 -32.26
C ASN A 38 23.32 -20.48 -32.91
N ASN A 39 23.99 -20.05 -33.97
CA ASN A 39 23.58 -19.03 -34.93
C ASN A 39 22.37 -19.52 -35.73
N ILE A 40 21.32 -18.71 -35.86
CA ILE A 40 20.50 -18.65 -37.07
C ILE A 40 20.25 -17.18 -37.41
N ASN A 41 20.45 -16.86 -38.68
CA ASN A 41 20.56 -15.54 -39.28
C ASN A 41 19.31 -15.30 -40.16
N VAL A 42 18.67 -14.11 -40.02
CA VAL A 42 18.01 -13.28 -41.09
C VAL A 42 16.65 -13.80 -41.65
N PRO A 43 15.71 -12.98 -42.22
CA PRO A 43 15.72 -11.54 -42.56
C PRO A 43 14.54 -10.65 -42.10
N SER A 44 14.81 -9.35 -42.24
CA SER A 44 13.89 -8.23 -42.43
C SER A 44 12.94 -8.37 -43.64
N GLU A 45 11.68 -7.97 -43.47
CA GLU A 45 10.78 -7.48 -44.53
C GLU A 45 9.95 -6.33 -43.91
N THR A 46 9.94 -5.09 -44.38
CA THR A 46 9.57 -4.47 -45.67
C THR A 46 8.40 -3.54 -45.36
N LEU A 47 8.68 -2.24 -45.48
CA LEU A 47 7.73 -1.13 -45.54
C LEU A 47 6.63 -1.39 -46.57
N LEU A 48 5.38 -1.20 -46.16
CA LEU A 48 4.27 -0.94 -47.07
C LEU A 48 3.58 0.36 -46.65
N GLU A 49 4.00 1.45 -47.31
CA GLU A 49 3.19 2.64 -47.55
C GLU A 49 2.03 2.27 -48.48
N ILE A 50 0.78 2.69 -48.19
CA ILE A 50 -0.18 3.30 -49.14
C ILE A 50 -1.26 4.07 -48.31
N PRO A 51 -2.12 4.95 -48.88
CA PRO A 51 -1.97 6.41 -48.91
C PRO A 51 -3.07 7.19 -48.15
N GLU A 52 -2.78 8.42 -47.72
CA GLU A 52 -3.81 9.39 -47.32
C GLU A 52 -4.56 9.97 -48.54
N PRO A 53 -5.90 10.14 -48.46
CA PRO A 53 -6.62 11.01 -49.36
C PRO A 53 -6.71 12.44 -48.79
N THR A 54 -6.19 13.35 -49.61
CA THR A 54 -6.47 14.79 -49.70
C THR A 54 -7.87 15.22 -49.28
N GLY A 55 -7.96 16.28 -48.45
CA GLY A 55 -9.21 17.01 -48.20
C GLY A 55 -9.06 18.17 -47.20
N SER A 56 -8.54 19.31 -47.66
CA SER A 56 -8.79 20.65 -47.11
C SER A 56 -9.69 21.39 -48.11
N PRO A 57 -10.46 22.47 -47.78
CA PRO A 57 -9.95 23.59 -46.97
C PRO A 57 -11.01 24.43 -46.19
N SER A 58 -10.51 25.57 -45.69
CA SER A 58 -11.18 26.84 -45.33
C SER A 58 -11.65 26.97 -43.88
N SER A 59 -10.94 27.77 -43.05
CA SER A 59 -11.01 29.25 -42.87
C SER A 59 -11.80 29.52 -41.58
N GLU A 60 -11.42 30.34 -40.62
CA GLU A 60 -10.86 31.69 -40.65
C GLU A 60 -10.14 31.98 -39.32
N ALA A 61 -9.04 32.73 -39.40
CA ALA A 61 -8.60 33.58 -38.29
C ALA A 61 -9.21 34.98 -38.47
N PRO A 62 -9.26 35.79 -37.40
CA PRO A 62 -8.68 37.10 -37.56
C PRO A 62 -7.70 37.47 -36.44
N SER A 63 -6.61 38.04 -36.93
CA SER A 63 -5.59 38.81 -36.25
C SER A 63 -6.12 40.06 -35.53
N GLY A 64 -5.39 40.45 -34.48
CA GLY A 64 -5.00 41.86 -34.30
C GLY A 64 -5.27 42.46 -32.92
N ALA A 65 -4.20 42.73 -32.16
CA ALA A 65 -3.74 44.09 -31.90
C ALA A 65 -2.69 44.13 -30.79
N THR A 66 -1.49 44.47 -31.20
CA THR A 66 -0.33 44.89 -30.41
C THR A 66 -0.66 46.14 -29.60
N ARG A 67 -0.33 46.15 -28.29
CA ARG A 67 -0.05 47.41 -27.59
C ARG A 67 1.01 47.23 -26.51
N SER A 68 2.23 47.56 -26.90
CA SER A 68 3.36 47.90 -26.01
C SER A 68 2.99 49.10 -25.13
N ARG A 69 3.21 49.01 -23.81
CA ARG A 69 3.52 50.17 -22.96
C ARG A 69 4.51 49.80 -21.85
N HIS A 70 5.42 50.74 -21.67
CA HIS A 70 6.63 50.72 -20.87
C HIS A 70 6.45 50.57 -19.35
N TYR A 71 7.50 49.98 -18.78
CA TYR A 71 7.98 50.07 -17.41
C TYR A 71 7.72 51.42 -16.73
N THR A 72 7.22 51.38 -15.49
CA THR A 72 7.41 52.45 -14.51
C THR A 72 7.97 51.80 -13.24
N ILE A 73 9.20 52.19 -12.91
CA ILE A 73 9.91 51.90 -11.68
C ILE A 73 9.26 52.73 -10.57
N VAL A 74 8.80 52.08 -9.49
CA VAL A 74 8.44 52.77 -8.25
C VAL A 74 9.30 52.18 -7.13
N ARG A 75 10.24 53.00 -6.66
CA ARG A 75 10.94 52.87 -5.38
C ARG A 75 10.08 53.50 -4.29
N LEU A 76 9.91 52.82 -3.16
CA LEU A 76 9.63 53.40 -1.84
C LEU A 76 10.08 52.34 -0.81
N GLU A 77 11.28 52.45 -0.26
CA GLU A 77 11.63 53.16 0.99
C GLU A 77 10.98 52.55 2.24
N VAL A 78 11.80 51.77 2.96
CA VAL A 78 11.59 51.24 4.31
C VAL A 78 11.95 52.32 5.33
N PRO A 79 11.15 52.57 6.38
CA PRO A 79 11.62 53.29 7.55
C PRO A 79 12.17 52.31 8.60
N LEU A 80 13.44 52.52 8.93
CA LEU A 80 14.11 51.98 10.11
C LEU A 80 13.63 52.75 11.35
N ALA A 81 13.24 52.05 12.41
CA ALA A 81 13.14 52.63 13.76
C ALA A 81 13.91 51.75 14.75
N SER A 82 14.71 52.42 15.57
CA SER A 82 15.73 51.85 16.43
C SER A 82 15.32 51.91 17.90
N SER A 83 15.93 51.03 18.70
CA SER A 83 16.69 51.38 19.93
C SER A 83 16.08 51.03 21.32
N LEU A 84 16.94 50.32 22.10
CA LEU A 84 17.25 50.46 23.56
C LEU A 84 16.24 49.89 24.58
N THR A 85 16.58 49.30 25.74
CA THR A 85 17.82 48.91 26.45
C THR A 85 17.44 48.02 27.65
N GLY A 86 18.39 47.22 28.15
CA GLY A 86 18.24 46.16 29.15
C GLY A 86 18.03 46.55 30.63
N ARG A 87 17.97 45.53 31.51
CA ARG A 87 18.87 45.37 32.68
C ARG A 87 18.65 44.04 33.43
N GLN A 88 19.76 43.56 34.00
CA GLN A 88 19.96 42.36 34.84
C GLN A 88 19.49 42.55 36.30
N SER A 89 19.25 41.44 37.04
CA SER A 89 19.90 41.00 38.32
C SER A 89 19.00 40.02 39.11
N GLY A 90 19.52 38.84 39.52
CA GLY A 90 18.86 37.85 40.41
C GLY A 90 19.13 38.10 41.91
N PRO A 91 19.32 37.07 42.79
CA PRO A 91 18.68 35.76 42.93
C PRO A 91 18.07 35.57 44.36
N ASN A 92 17.36 34.46 44.63
CA ASN A 92 17.28 33.84 45.97
C ASN A 92 16.70 32.42 45.90
N ASP A 93 17.44 31.48 46.48
CA ASP A 93 17.12 30.07 46.67
C ASP A 93 16.05 29.84 47.76
N ILE A 94 15.29 28.74 47.67
CA ILE A 94 15.06 27.72 48.73
C ILE A 94 14.47 26.47 48.06
N ASP A 95 15.03 25.34 48.48
CA ASP A 95 14.93 23.96 48.01
C ASP A 95 13.87 23.15 48.79
N GLU A 96 13.02 22.36 48.11
CA GLU A 96 12.47 21.07 48.57
C GLU A 96 12.01 20.23 47.35
N GLY A 97 12.50 18.98 47.26
CA GLY A 97 12.39 18.07 46.09
C GLY A 97 11.09 17.25 45.96
N PRO A 98 11.15 16.04 45.35
CA PRO A 98 11.07 15.88 43.89
C PRO A 98 9.74 15.23 43.46
N ASN A 99 9.11 15.79 42.42
CA ASN A 99 8.10 15.10 41.61
C ASN A 99 8.31 15.51 40.15
N SER A 100 9.30 14.89 39.48
CA SER A 100 9.54 15.08 38.06
C SER A 100 8.64 14.16 37.24
N GLN A 101 7.38 14.57 37.06
CA GLN A 101 6.69 14.32 35.80
C GLN A 101 7.20 15.39 34.82
N THR A 102 8.21 15.04 34.02
CA THR A 102 8.66 15.94 32.96
C THR A 102 7.65 15.89 31.81
N ASN A 103 6.65 16.76 31.89
CA ASN A 103 6.12 17.45 30.72
C ASN A 103 7.29 18.22 30.10
N VAL A 104 8.01 17.59 29.18
CA VAL A 104 8.89 18.33 28.28
C VAL A 104 7.99 18.92 27.21
N ALA A 105 7.70 20.22 27.37
CA ALA A 105 7.25 21.07 26.29
C ALA A 105 8.22 20.87 25.12
N SER A 106 7.68 20.36 24.01
CA SER A 106 8.42 20.04 22.78
C SER A 106 8.71 21.27 21.92
N ASP A 107 8.65 22.47 22.48
CA ASP A 107 8.55 23.72 21.70
C ASP A 107 9.90 24.36 21.32
N ASP A 108 11.05 23.72 21.58
CA ASP A 108 12.37 24.32 21.28
C ASP A 108 13.28 23.47 20.37
N LEU A 109 12.74 22.49 19.64
CA LEU A 109 13.46 21.83 18.53
C LEU A 109 12.89 22.28 17.17
N GLU A 110 12.80 23.59 16.99
CA GLU A 110 12.52 24.19 15.69
C GLU A 110 13.70 23.98 14.71
N ASP A 111 13.35 23.42 13.55
CA ASP A 111 13.77 23.92 12.24
C ASP A 111 15.17 23.57 11.70
N LEU A 112 15.57 22.30 11.79
CA LEU A 112 16.58 21.76 10.86
C LEU A 112 15.91 20.82 9.86
N ASP A 113 15.84 21.26 8.60
CA ASP A 113 15.47 20.40 7.48
C ASP A 113 16.44 19.21 7.44
N PHE A 114 15.90 18.01 7.70
CA PHE A 114 16.64 16.76 7.72
C PHE A 114 17.41 16.56 6.40
N PHE A 115 16.82 16.94 5.27
CA PHE A 115 17.44 16.80 3.95
C PHE A 115 18.65 17.72 3.78
N ALA A 116 18.53 18.99 4.18
CA ALA A 116 19.66 19.93 4.20
C ALA A 116 20.77 19.48 5.16
N THR A 117 20.40 18.93 6.32
CA THR A 117 21.33 18.41 7.32
C THR A 117 22.09 17.19 6.77
N VAL A 118 21.38 16.23 6.18
CA VAL A 118 21.94 15.05 5.52
C VAL A 118 22.85 15.44 4.35
N SER A 119 22.43 16.42 3.54
CA SER A 119 23.22 16.92 2.41
C SER A 119 24.53 17.57 2.89
N ARG A 120 24.47 18.33 3.98
CA ARG A 120 25.64 18.95 4.60
C ARG A 120 26.54 17.90 5.27
N SER A 121 25.98 16.89 5.94
CA SER A 121 26.75 15.90 6.70
C SER A 121 27.38 14.82 5.83
N LEU A 122 26.67 14.31 4.82
CA LEU A 122 27.16 13.24 3.94
C LEU A 122 27.97 13.78 2.77
N TRP A 123 27.55 14.90 2.19
CA TRP A 123 28.11 15.39 0.92
C TRP A 123 28.89 16.70 1.07
N GLY A 124 28.87 17.34 2.23
CA GLY A 124 29.52 18.63 2.45
C GLY A 124 28.90 19.77 1.63
N VAL A 125 27.67 19.60 1.15
CA VAL A 125 26.99 20.56 0.26
C VAL A 125 25.95 21.36 1.03
N THR A 126 25.89 22.66 0.74
CA THR A 126 24.82 23.55 1.20
C THR A 126 23.87 23.80 0.05
N LEU A 127 22.63 23.37 0.21
CA LEU A 127 21.58 23.57 -0.80
C LEU A 127 21.08 25.01 -0.76
N PRO A 128 20.74 25.61 -1.92
CA PRO A 128 20.14 26.93 -1.95
C PRO A 128 18.74 26.91 -1.32
N GLU A 129 18.37 28.02 -0.69
CA GLU A 129 16.98 28.24 -0.29
C GLU A 129 16.14 28.54 -1.54
N VAL A 130 14.97 27.90 -1.62
CA VAL A 130 14.02 28.04 -2.72
C VAL A 130 12.63 28.33 -2.18
N THR A 131 11.86 29.09 -2.96
CA THR A 131 10.44 29.38 -2.66
C THR A 131 9.56 28.90 -3.81
N LEU A 132 8.55 28.10 -3.48
CA LEU A 132 7.39 27.86 -4.35
C LEU A 132 6.21 28.64 -3.78
N SER A 133 5.48 29.37 -4.63
CA SER A 133 4.26 30.07 -4.20
C SER A 133 3.09 29.72 -5.10
N ALA A 134 1.88 29.76 -4.53
CA ALA A 134 0.63 29.61 -5.28
C ALA A 134 0.57 30.65 -6.41
N PHE A 135 1.07 31.87 -6.18
CA PHE A 135 1.09 32.92 -7.20
C PHE A 135 1.98 32.57 -8.39
N THR A 136 3.21 32.11 -8.15
CA THR A 136 4.14 31.74 -9.24
C THR A 136 3.73 30.48 -9.97
N GLU A 137 3.07 29.54 -9.28
CA GLU A 137 2.70 28.25 -9.85
C GLU A 137 1.33 28.29 -10.55
N THR A 138 0.36 29.05 -10.03
CA THR A 138 -1.04 29.07 -10.50
C THR A 138 -1.55 30.45 -10.93
N GLY A 139 -0.87 31.54 -10.55
CA GLY A 139 -1.35 32.91 -10.73
C GLY A 139 -2.33 33.39 -9.65
N GLN A 140 -2.75 32.51 -8.72
CA GLN A 140 -3.67 32.86 -7.64
C GLN A 140 -2.95 33.55 -6.48
N ALA A 141 -3.60 34.56 -5.87
CA ALA A 141 -3.03 35.25 -4.72
C ALA A 141 -3.06 34.35 -3.49
N GLU A 142 -1.96 34.26 -2.74
CA GLU A 142 -1.84 33.40 -1.56
C GLU A 142 -2.96 33.60 -0.52
N PRO A 143 -3.45 34.82 -0.21
CA PRO A 143 -4.56 35.00 0.73
C PRO A 143 -5.90 34.42 0.26
N SER A 144 -6.06 34.18 -1.05
CA SER A 144 -7.27 33.56 -1.60
C SER A 144 -7.28 32.03 -1.46
N ILE A 145 -6.13 31.42 -1.15
CA ILE A 145 -6.02 29.98 -0.93
C ILE A 145 -6.48 29.67 0.51
N LYS A 146 -7.57 28.90 0.62
CA LYS A 146 -8.17 28.49 1.89
C LYS A 146 -7.19 27.68 2.75
N VAL A 147 -6.50 26.72 2.12
CA VAL A 147 -5.57 25.78 2.78
C VAL A 147 -4.22 26.48 3.01
N PRO A 148 -3.79 26.75 4.25
CA PRO A 148 -2.58 27.52 4.52
C PRO A 148 -1.31 26.88 3.94
N LYS A 149 -1.20 25.55 4.00
CA LYS A 149 -0.04 24.80 3.48
C LYS A 149 0.06 24.78 1.96
N GLN A 150 -0.97 25.21 1.23
CA GLN A 150 -0.94 25.33 -0.23
C GLN A 150 -0.46 26.71 -0.71
N ARG A 151 -0.31 27.69 0.19
CA ARG A 151 0.03 29.08 -0.17
C ARG A 151 1.44 29.24 -0.68
N SER A 152 2.41 28.74 0.08
CA SER A 152 3.83 28.85 -0.26
C SER A 152 4.64 27.82 0.52
N TYR A 153 5.76 27.41 -0.06
CA TYR A 153 6.82 26.68 0.59
C TYR A 153 8.11 27.49 0.47
N THR A 154 8.87 27.65 1.55
CA THR A 154 10.23 28.19 1.52
C THR A 154 11.14 27.28 2.34
N GLY A 155 12.27 26.86 1.77
CA GLY A 155 13.22 26.01 2.47
C GLY A 155 14.38 25.56 1.59
N GLN A 156 15.24 24.69 2.12
CA GLN A 156 16.47 24.23 1.45
C GLN A 156 16.32 22.92 0.67
N ARG A 157 15.12 22.30 0.65
CA ARG A 157 14.88 21.17 -0.24
C ARG A 157 14.99 21.63 -1.70
N PRO A 158 15.65 20.87 -2.58
CA PRO A 158 16.02 21.33 -3.92
C PRO A 158 14.84 21.24 -4.90
N VAL A 159 13.70 21.80 -4.52
CA VAL A 159 12.46 21.81 -5.31
C VAL A 159 12.58 22.83 -6.44
N ILE A 160 12.17 22.47 -7.66
CA ILE A 160 12.19 23.39 -8.82
C ILE A 160 10.79 23.92 -9.15
N PRO A 161 10.64 25.20 -9.56
CA PRO A 161 9.37 25.74 -10.04
C PRO A 161 8.87 25.00 -11.29
N SER A 162 7.55 24.94 -11.49
CA SER A 162 6.97 24.26 -12.67
C SER A 162 7.46 24.86 -13.99
N SER A 163 7.65 26.19 -14.03
CA SER A 163 8.18 26.88 -15.21
C SER A 163 9.60 26.43 -15.60
N LEU A 164 10.45 26.12 -14.61
CA LEU A 164 11.77 25.56 -14.87
C LEU A 164 11.66 24.09 -15.28
N ALA A 165 10.83 23.30 -14.59
CA ALA A 165 10.60 21.90 -14.92
C ALA A 165 10.13 21.72 -16.38
N ASP A 166 9.21 22.57 -16.83
CA ASP A 166 8.61 22.54 -18.16
C ASP A 166 9.54 23.03 -19.28
N THR A 167 10.74 23.54 -18.95
CA THR A 167 11.69 24.03 -19.94
C THR A 167 12.33 22.85 -20.71
N PRO A 168 12.21 22.77 -22.04
CA PRO A 168 12.83 21.69 -22.81
C PRO A 168 14.36 21.68 -22.68
N CYS A 169 14.98 20.51 -22.48
CA CYS A 169 16.45 20.40 -22.42
C CYS A 169 17.12 20.86 -23.71
N THR A 170 16.45 20.68 -24.85
CA THR A 170 16.90 21.17 -26.17
C THR A 170 17.05 22.69 -26.21
N THR A 171 16.24 23.43 -25.44
CA THR A 171 16.30 24.90 -25.36
C THR A 171 17.46 25.36 -24.50
N LEU A 172 17.78 24.62 -23.43
CA LEU A 172 18.89 24.92 -22.53
C LEU A 172 20.25 24.52 -23.13
N GLY A 173 20.28 23.47 -23.95
CA GLY A 173 21.50 22.82 -24.40
C GLY A 173 22.24 22.12 -23.26
N ILE A 174 23.29 21.35 -23.60
CA ILE A 174 24.04 20.53 -22.63
C ILE A 174 24.56 21.38 -21.46
N GLN A 175 25.20 22.52 -21.77
CA GLN A 175 25.76 23.39 -20.75
C GLN A 175 24.66 24.03 -19.88
N GLY A 176 23.56 24.48 -20.47
CA GLY A 176 22.45 25.07 -19.72
C GLY A 176 21.79 24.08 -18.76
N VAL A 177 21.63 22.82 -19.17
CA VAL A 177 21.11 21.77 -18.28
C VAL A 177 22.08 21.51 -17.12
N LEU A 178 23.38 21.41 -17.39
CA LEU A 178 24.41 21.23 -16.37
C LEU A 178 24.43 22.40 -15.37
N ASP A 179 24.39 23.63 -15.86
CA ASP A 179 24.42 24.84 -15.03
C ASP A 179 23.21 24.90 -14.10
N ARG A 180 22.02 24.53 -14.59
CA ARG A 180 20.79 24.48 -13.79
C ARG A 180 20.82 23.36 -12.75
N LEU A 181 21.33 22.18 -13.11
CA LEU A 181 21.53 21.07 -12.15
C LEU A 181 22.49 21.48 -11.03
N ASN A 182 23.64 22.04 -11.39
CA ASN A 182 24.64 22.55 -10.45
C ASN A 182 24.08 23.63 -9.52
N ALA A 183 23.37 24.61 -10.08
CA ALA A 183 22.74 25.68 -9.31
C ALA A 183 21.70 25.12 -8.32
N THR A 184 20.85 24.19 -8.75
CA THR A 184 19.78 23.61 -7.92
C THR A 184 20.34 22.70 -6.83
N LEU A 185 21.39 21.96 -7.12
CA LEU A 185 21.97 20.95 -6.23
C LEU A 185 23.20 21.47 -5.46
N GLY A 186 23.52 22.77 -5.56
CA GLY A 186 24.64 23.37 -4.85
C GLY A 186 26.01 22.79 -5.22
N THR A 187 26.19 22.33 -6.46
CA THR A 187 27.42 21.69 -6.94
C THR A 187 28.09 22.49 -8.06
N SER A 188 29.29 22.07 -8.45
CA SER A 188 30.06 22.65 -9.56
C SER A 188 30.66 21.56 -10.44
N HIS A 189 29.88 20.53 -10.77
CA HIS A 189 30.32 19.44 -11.65
C HIS A 189 30.62 19.98 -13.05
N THR A 190 31.60 19.37 -13.71
CA THR A 190 31.98 19.69 -15.09
C THR A 190 31.68 18.52 -16.01
N LEU A 191 31.61 18.78 -17.32
CA LEU A 191 31.43 17.74 -18.34
C LEU A 191 32.59 16.72 -18.39
N ALA A 192 33.72 17.01 -17.72
CA ALA A 192 34.82 16.06 -17.58
C ALA A 192 34.47 14.89 -16.65
N ARG A 193 33.38 14.98 -15.89
CA ARG A 193 32.92 13.90 -15.03
C ARG A 193 32.47 12.69 -15.89
N PRO A 194 32.92 11.46 -15.56
CA PRO A 194 32.56 10.27 -16.32
C PRO A 194 31.06 10.11 -16.51
N SER A 195 30.68 9.73 -17.74
CA SER A 195 29.30 9.46 -18.18
C SER A 195 28.32 10.66 -18.16
N LEU A 196 28.66 11.79 -17.54
CA LEU A 196 27.74 12.93 -17.40
C LEU A 196 27.37 13.54 -18.75
N LEU A 197 28.36 13.80 -19.61
CA LEU A 197 28.10 14.31 -20.96
C LEU A 197 27.12 13.41 -21.72
N SER A 198 27.36 12.10 -21.73
CA SER A 198 26.50 11.13 -22.40
C SER A 198 25.07 11.09 -21.86
N LEU A 199 24.89 11.34 -20.56
CA LEU A 199 23.56 11.36 -19.93
C LEU A 199 22.79 12.64 -20.28
N LEU A 200 23.48 13.78 -20.36
CA LEU A 200 22.89 15.05 -20.79
C LEU A 200 22.52 15.01 -22.28
N GLU A 201 23.36 14.39 -23.11
CA GLU A 201 23.07 14.12 -24.52
C GLU A 201 21.82 13.24 -24.67
N ASP A 202 21.72 12.14 -23.91
CA ASP A 202 20.54 11.25 -23.91
C ASP A 202 19.25 12.00 -23.51
N CYS A 203 19.32 12.92 -22.54
CA CYS A 203 18.15 13.75 -22.16
C CYS A 203 17.69 14.65 -23.31
N ILE A 204 18.62 15.23 -24.07
CA ILE A 204 18.30 16.08 -25.23
C ILE A 204 17.76 15.25 -26.38
N GLU A 205 18.38 14.12 -26.68
CA GLU A 205 17.96 13.20 -27.75
C GLU A 205 16.55 12.67 -27.51
N LYS A 206 16.23 12.29 -26.27
CA LYS A 206 14.89 11.86 -25.85
C LYS A 206 13.89 13.01 -25.70
N LYS A 207 14.29 14.24 -25.98
CA LYS A 207 13.46 15.45 -25.91
C LYS A 207 12.85 15.67 -24.53
N TYR A 208 13.59 15.33 -23.48
CA TYR A 208 13.14 15.56 -22.12
C TYR A 208 13.07 17.06 -21.81
N ASP A 209 12.11 17.41 -20.95
CA ASP A 209 12.17 18.68 -20.24
C ASP A 209 13.16 18.62 -19.07
N PHE A 210 13.46 19.78 -18.50
CA PHE A 210 14.42 19.88 -17.41
C PHE A 210 13.93 19.13 -16.17
N GLY A 211 12.63 19.10 -15.90
CA GLY A 211 12.04 18.35 -14.79
C GLY A 211 12.39 16.86 -14.86
N MET A 212 12.19 16.24 -16.02
CA MET A 212 12.50 14.83 -16.25
C MET A 212 14.01 14.55 -16.14
N ALA A 213 14.84 15.42 -16.72
CA ALA A 213 16.30 15.30 -16.59
C ALA A 213 16.77 15.46 -15.13
N TYR A 214 16.19 16.42 -14.41
CA TYR A 214 16.45 16.69 -13.01
C TYR A 214 16.07 15.49 -12.12
N ALA A 215 14.86 14.95 -12.30
CA ALA A 215 14.38 13.78 -11.57
C ALA A 215 15.28 12.54 -11.79
N ARG A 216 15.72 12.32 -13.02
CA ARG A 216 16.58 11.18 -13.38
C ARG A 216 18.00 11.28 -12.83
N LEU A 217 18.56 12.49 -12.78
CA LEU A 217 19.96 12.70 -12.41
C LEU A 217 20.16 13.01 -10.92
N ARG A 218 19.20 13.67 -10.24
CA ARG A 218 19.29 14.00 -8.81
C ARG A 218 19.65 12.77 -7.95
N PRO A 219 19.02 11.59 -8.12
CA PRO A 219 19.33 10.38 -7.34
C PRO A 219 20.73 9.79 -7.55
N VAL A 220 21.47 10.17 -8.59
CA VAL A 220 22.83 9.68 -8.84
C VAL A 220 23.85 10.83 -8.88
N TRP A 221 23.41 12.04 -8.53
CA TRP A 221 24.22 13.25 -8.64
C TRP A 221 25.42 13.25 -7.68
N TYR A 222 25.16 12.86 -6.43
CA TYR A 222 26.18 12.65 -5.40
C TYR A 222 26.56 11.17 -5.39
N PRO A 223 27.80 10.83 -5.80
CA PRO A 223 28.24 9.45 -5.87
C PRO A 223 28.52 8.93 -4.45
N LYS A 224 28.09 7.69 -4.16
CA LYS A 224 28.51 6.97 -2.95
C LYS A 224 29.81 6.18 -3.17
N ASP A 225 30.07 5.77 -4.42
CA ASP A 225 31.16 4.89 -4.84
C ASP A 225 31.85 5.43 -6.12
N ASP A 226 32.91 4.76 -6.59
CA ASP A 226 33.58 5.04 -7.88
C ASP A 226 32.76 4.63 -9.13
N ARG A 227 31.51 4.19 -8.96
CA ARG A 227 30.62 3.80 -10.07
C ARG A 227 30.18 5.00 -10.89
N SER A 228 30.05 4.80 -12.21
CA SER A 228 29.52 5.86 -13.07
C SER A 228 27.99 5.97 -12.92
N MET A 229 27.46 7.19 -13.02
CA MET A 229 26.01 7.45 -12.92
C MET A 229 25.18 6.61 -13.91
N LYS A 230 25.74 6.39 -15.11
CA LYS A 230 25.07 5.65 -16.18
C LYS A 230 24.94 4.17 -15.85
N GLU A 231 26.00 3.55 -15.33
CA GLU A 231 25.97 2.13 -14.94
C GLU A 231 24.95 1.90 -13.82
N GLU A 232 24.91 2.79 -12.83
CA GLU A 232 23.94 2.69 -11.73
C GLU A 232 22.49 2.81 -12.22
N LEU A 233 22.19 3.77 -13.10
CA LEU A 233 20.86 3.90 -13.69
C LEU A 233 20.46 2.66 -14.50
N CYS A 234 21.36 2.15 -15.35
CA CYS A 234 21.11 0.94 -16.15
C CYS A 234 20.87 -0.30 -15.26
N GLU A 235 21.64 -0.45 -14.17
CA GLU A 235 21.47 -1.56 -13.23
C GLU A 235 20.11 -1.51 -12.53
N ARG A 236 19.69 -0.32 -12.07
CA ARG A 236 18.39 -0.12 -11.42
C ARG A 236 17.22 -0.42 -12.37
N GLU A 237 17.29 0.07 -13.61
CA GLU A 237 16.29 -0.19 -14.64
C GLU A 237 16.17 -1.69 -14.95
N ASN A 238 17.30 -2.37 -15.19
CA ASN A 238 17.33 -3.80 -15.45
C ASN A 238 16.75 -4.62 -14.29
N LYS A 239 17.04 -4.22 -13.04
CA LYS A 239 16.49 -4.87 -11.84
C LYS A 239 14.97 -4.71 -11.74
N ASP A 240 14.42 -3.53 -12.05
CA ASP A 240 12.96 -3.31 -12.04
C ASP A 240 12.26 -4.12 -13.14
N VAL A 241 12.79 -4.07 -14.37
CA VAL A 241 12.26 -4.86 -15.50
C VAL A 241 12.23 -6.35 -15.16
N GLU A 242 13.33 -6.89 -14.64
CA GLU A 242 13.43 -8.30 -14.30
C GLU A 242 12.50 -8.70 -13.14
N LYS A 243 12.34 -7.84 -12.12
CA LYS A 243 11.38 -8.07 -11.03
C LYS A 243 9.94 -8.12 -11.55
N ARG A 244 9.52 -7.13 -12.34
CA ARG A 244 8.16 -7.09 -12.92
C ARG A 244 7.88 -8.28 -13.83
N ARG A 245 8.88 -8.72 -14.60
CA ARG A 245 8.78 -9.91 -15.46
C ARG A 245 8.60 -11.19 -14.65
N LYS A 246 9.25 -11.30 -13.50
CA LYS A 246 9.16 -12.48 -12.62
C LYS A 246 7.91 -12.50 -11.75
N ALA A 247 7.33 -11.34 -11.46
CA ALA A 247 6.19 -11.21 -10.56
C ALA A 247 4.88 -11.74 -11.13
N LEU A 248 4.74 -11.83 -12.45
CA LEU A 248 3.54 -12.35 -13.11
C LEU A 248 3.85 -13.67 -13.83
N VAL A 249 3.29 -14.78 -13.34
CA VAL A 249 3.40 -16.11 -13.96
C VAL A 249 2.01 -16.55 -14.40
N GLY A 250 1.80 -16.64 -15.72
CA GLY A 250 0.46 -16.85 -16.27
C GLY A 250 -0.49 -15.72 -15.86
N ASN A 251 -1.54 -16.07 -15.12
CA ASN A 251 -2.52 -15.12 -14.57
C ASN A 251 -2.39 -14.96 -13.04
N ARG A 252 -1.22 -15.24 -12.45
CA ARG A 252 -1.00 -15.15 -10.99
C ARG A 252 0.15 -14.20 -10.69
N ILE A 253 -0.07 -13.27 -9.77
CA ILE A 253 0.98 -12.42 -9.22
C ILE A 253 1.66 -13.22 -8.11
N VAL A 254 2.85 -13.75 -8.38
CA VAL A 254 3.62 -14.59 -7.44
C VAL A 254 4.55 -13.77 -6.53
N ASP A 255 4.78 -12.51 -6.87
CA ASP A 255 5.47 -11.54 -6.02
C ASP A 255 4.61 -10.25 -5.93
N PRO A 256 3.75 -10.13 -4.92
CA PRO A 256 2.91 -8.94 -4.75
C PRO A 256 3.69 -7.74 -4.18
N TYR A 257 4.93 -7.94 -3.72
CA TYR A 257 5.76 -6.92 -3.08
C TYR A 257 6.58 -6.11 -4.10
N LEU A 258 5.97 -5.82 -5.24
CA LEU A 258 6.57 -4.97 -6.26
C LEU A 258 6.53 -3.50 -5.86
N PRO A 259 7.57 -2.72 -6.19
CA PRO A 259 7.45 -1.28 -6.13
C PRO A 259 6.47 -0.77 -7.19
N TYR A 260 5.90 0.41 -6.94
CA TYR A 260 5.10 1.13 -7.94
C TYR A 260 5.84 1.26 -9.26
N ARG A 261 5.13 1.19 -10.39
CA ARG A 261 5.75 1.41 -11.71
C ARG A 261 6.27 2.83 -11.85
N ARG A 262 5.48 3.78 -11.37
CA ARG A 262 5.68 5.21 -11.53
C ARG A 262 5.35 5.92 -10.22
N VAL A 263 6.04 7.01 -9.96
CA VAL A 263 5.82 7.90 -8.81
C VAL A 263 5.87 9.34 -9.25
N TRP A 264 5.15 10.21 -8.57
CA TRP A 264 5.25 11.65 -8.74
C TRP A 264 6.39 12.19 -7.87
N ASP A 265 7.48 12.59 -8.52
CA ASP A 265 8.56 13.32 -7.88
C ASP A 265 8.15 14.78 -7.69
N LEU A 266 7.84 15.15 -6.45
CA LEU A 266 7.38 16.49 -6.11
C LEU A 266 8.48 17.53 -6.27
N PHE A 267 9.75 17.15 -6.21
CA PHE A 267 10.84 18.10 -6.37
C PHE A 267 10.99 18.52 -7.83
N SER A 268 10.84 17.59 -8.78
CA SER A 268 10.87 17.87 -10.22
C SER A 268 9.52 18.23 -10.84
N ASN A 269 8.42 17.96 -10.15
CA ASN A 269 7.06 17.99 -10.68
C ASN A 269 6.84 17.05 -11.87
N ARG A 270 7.40 15.84 -11.82
CA ARG A 270 7.24 14.83 -12.88
C ARG A 270 6.88 13.45 -12.35
N VAL A 271 6.04 12.76 -13.10
CA VAL A 271 5.85 11.32 -12.95
C VAL A 271 7.03 10.63 -13.60
N VAL A 272 7.68 9.77 -12.82
CA VAL A 272 8.91 9.10 -13.21
C VAL A 272 8.88 7.62 -12.82
N PRO A 273 9.62 6.75 -13.51
CA PRO A 273 9.73 5.35 -13.12
C PRO A 273 10.31 5.22 -11.71
N TYR A 274 9.72 4.37 -10.86
CA TYR A 274 10.17 4.27 -9.45
C TYR A 274 11.64 3.87 -9.31
N TRP A 275 12.19 3.10 -10.25
CA TRP A 275 13.56 2.60 -10.17
C TRP A 275 14.62 3.71 -10.15
N ILE A 276 14.28 4.96 -10.50
CA ILE A 276 15.22 6.09 -10.36
C ILE A 276 15.35 6.59 -8.92
N THR A 277 14.40 6.29 -8.03
CA THR A 277 14.39 6.76 -6.63
C THR A 277 15.56 6.17 -5.82
N ARG A 278 15.93 6.84 -4.70
CA ARG A 278 17.04 6.41 -3.82
C ARG A 278 16.67 5.33 -2.79
N GLY A 279 15.46 4.78 -2.85
CA GLY A 279 14.98 3.74 -1.91
C GLY A 279 14.02 4.24 -0.84
N GLU A 280 13.64 5.53 -0.85
CA GLU A 280 12.49 6.01 -0.09
C GLU A 280 11.22 5.60 -0.85
N GLY A 281 10.31 4.89 -0.16
CA GLY A 281 9.01 4.55 -0.72
C GLY A 281 8.18 5.83 -0.91
N PRO A 282 7.41 5.95 -2.01
CA PRO A 282 6.59 7.13 -2.20
C PRO A 282 5.49 7.17 -1.16
N GLN A 283 5.04 8.38 -0.88
CA GLN A 283 3.88 8.64 -0.05
C GLN A 283 2.61 8.40 -0.87
N PRO A 284 1.85 7.32 -0.64
CA PRO A 284 0.59 7.12 -1.37
C PRO A 284 -0.41 8.20 -0.97
N ILE A 285 -1.13 8.69 -1.97
CA ILE A 285 -2.20 9.67 -1.87
C ILE A 285 -3.44 8.98 -2.40
N SER A 286 -4.43 8.86 -1.54
CA SER A 286 -5.77 8.46 -1.95
C SER A 286 -6.70 9.68 -2.01
N HIS A 287 -7.66 9.68 -2.92
CA HIS A 287 -8.68 10.72 -3.03
C HIS A 287 -10.09 10.12 -3.15
N ALA A 288 -11.08 10.89 -2.71
CA ALA A 288 -12.47 10.56 -2.98
C ALA A 288 -12.75 10.77 -4.48
N TRP A 289 -13.52 9.86 -5.06
CA TRP A 289 -13.99 10.04 -6.43
C TRP A 289 -15.22 10.93 -6.40
N VAL A 290 -15.15 12.07 -7.07
CA VAL A 290 -16.33 12.91 -7.36
C VAL A 290 -17.09 12.35 -8.57
N ASP A 291 -18.31 12.84 -8.78
CA ASP A 291 -19.09 12.46 -9.95
C ASP A 291 -18.42 12.90 -11.25
N ASP A 292 -18.72 12.20 -12.35
CA ASP A 292 -18.09 12.48 -13.65
C ASP A 292 -18.42 13.90 -14.13
N GLU A 293 -19.56 14.44 -13.68
CA GLU A 293 -19.98 15.82 -13.95
C GLU A 293 -19.14 16.85 -13.20
N ASP A 294 -18.51 16.49 -12.08
CA ASP A 294 -17.68 17.37 -11.24
C ASP A 294 -16.18 17.13 -11.44
N ARG A 295 -15.84 16.26 -12.38
CA ARG A 295 -14.47 15.96 -12.79
C ARG A 295 -14.13 16.61 -14.12
N GLU A 296 -12.84 16.84 -14.30
CA GLU A 296 -12.27 17.20 -15.59
C GLU A 296 -11.02 16.36 -15.90
N ASP A 297 -10.85 16.04 -17.18
CA ASP A 297 -9.74 15.27 -17.72
C ASP A 297 -8.61 16.22 -18.13
N VAL A 298 -7.64 16.41 -17.24
CA VAL A 298 -6.59 17.43 -17.41
C VAL A 298 -5.35 16.85 -18.09
N TRP A 299 -4.96 17.45 -19.23
CA TRP A 299 -3.68 17.17 -19.88
C TRP A 299 -2.55 17.98 -19.23
N THR A 300 -1.69 17.29 -18.48
CA THR A 300 -0.64 17.93 -17.70
C THR A 300 0.77 17.54 -18.16
N ALA A 301 1.73 18.46 -18.06
CA ALA A 301 3.14 18.14 -18.28
C ALA A 301 3.72 17.21 -17.18
N ILE A 302 3.03 17.11 -16.03
CA ILE A 302 3.49 16.31 -14.89
C ILE A 302 3.65 14.84 -15.28
N ASN A 303 2.68 14.24 -15.98
CA ASN A 303 2.79 12.87 -16.51
C ASN A 303 3.28 12.83 -17.97
N GLY A 304 3.95 13.88 -18.44
CA GLY A 304 4.44 13.97 -19.81
C GLY A 304 3.33 14.07 -20.88
N LYS A 305 2.09 14.39 -20.48
CA LYS A 305 0.90 14.35 -21.36
C LYS A 305 0.71 12.97 -22.00
N GLU A 306 1.02 11.90 -21.26
CA GLU A 306 0.82 10.53 -21.75
C GLU A 306 -0.64 10.04 -21.61
N TRP A 307 -1.40 10.60 -20.67
CA TRP A 307 -2.84 10.36 -20.52
C TRP A 307 -3.50 11.57 -19.84
N PRO A 308 -4.81 11.81 -20.06
CA PRO A 308 -5.53 12.79 -19.26
C PRO A 308 -5.65 12.33 -17.81
N VAL A 309 -5.54 13.27 -16.87
CA VAL A 309 -5.62 12.99 -15.43
C VAL A 309 -7.00 13.43 -14.93
N PRO A 310 -7.89 12.50 -14.53
CA PRO A 310 -9.21 12.83 -14.03
C PRO A 310 -9.12 13.37 -12.60
N ILE A 311 -9.35 14.67 -12.43
CA ILE A 311 -9.34 15.36 -11.12
C ILE A 311 -10.64 16.17 -10.91
N PRO A 312 -11.04 16.43 -9.66
CA PRO A 312 -12.13 17.38 -9.38
C PRO A 312 -11.86 18.75 -10.02
N LYS A 313 -12.91 19.41 -10.52
CA LYS A 313 -12.80 20.73 -11.20
C LYS A 313 -12.23 21.85 -10.33
N ASP A 314 -12.33 21.70 -9.01
CA ASP A 314 -11.84 22.63 -8.02
C ASP A 314 -10.45 22.25 -7.47
N ALA A 315 -9.87 21.12 -7.91
CA ALA A 315 -8.56 20.66 -7.49
C ALA A 315 -7.45 21.16 -8.41
N ASP A 316 -6.32 21.60 -7.83
CA ASP A 316 -5.11 21.97 -8.57
C ASP A 316 -3.91 21.17 -8.08
N LEU A 317 -3.33 20.34 -8.96
CA LEU A 317 -2.15 19.51 -8.65
C LEU A 317 -0.94 20.34 -8.21
N ARG A 318 -0.83 21.60 -8.63
CA ARG A 318 0.27 22.49 -8.24
C ARG A 318 0.11 22.99 -6.81
N LEU A 319 -1.12 23.28 -6.38
CA LEU A 319 -1.41 23.62 -5.00
C LEU A 319 -1.19 22.41 -4.09
N LEU A 320 -1.71 21.25 -4.50
CA LEU A 320 -1.47 19.98 -3.81
C LEU A 320 0.04 19.73 -3.63
N ARG A 321 0.83 19.91 -4.69
CA ARG A 321 2.30 19.78 -4.63
C ARG A 321 2.93 20.67 -3.56
N ILE A 322 2.55 21.95 -3.46
CA ILE A 322 3.09 22.88 -2.45
C ILE A 322 2.81 22.34 -1.04
N GLU A 323 1.58 21.87 -0.82
CA GLU A 323 1.18 21.27 0.46
C GLU A 323 1.97 20.01 0.80
N LEU A 324 2.11 19.07 -0.14
CA LEU A 324 2.86 17.83 0.05
C LEU A 324 4.35 18.12 0.38
N VAL A 325 4.94 19.12 -0.28
CA VAL A 325 6.32 19.56 -0.02
C VAL A 325 6.46 20.20 1.37
N ASN A 326 5.51 21.05 1.80
CA ASN A 326 5.46 21.62 3.15
C ASN A 326 5.35 20.55 4.24
N LEU A 327 4.71 19.44 3.90
CA LEU A 327 4.59 18.26 4.73
C LEU A 327 5.73 17.24 4.52
N ARG A 328 6.85 17.70 3.92
CA ARG A 328 8.14 17.00 3.83
C ARG A 328 8.17 15.77 2.91
N VAL A 329 7.25 15.67 1.96
CA VAL A 329 7.23 14.58 0.97
C VAL A 329 8.15 14.90 -0.21
N GLU A 330 8.94 13.91 -0.65
CA GLU A 330 9.74 13.99 -1.87
C GLU A 330 9.06 13.27 -3.04
N TYR A 331 8.61 12.03 -2.82
CA TYR A 331 7.90 11.23 -3.81
C TYR A 331 6.49 10.94 -3.31
N ALA A 332 5.51 11.12 -4.18
CA ALA A 332 4.12 10.75 -3.94
C ALA A 332 3.66 9.70 -4.95
N TRP A 333 2.65 8.93 -4.60
CA TRP A 333 1.94 8.06 -5.53
C TRP A 333 0.47 8.43 -5.54
N LEU A 334 -0.03 8.93 -6.67
CA LEU A 334 -1.44 9.28 -6.87
C LEU A 334 -1.94 8.45 -8.05
N ASP A 335 -2.92 7.57 -7.83
CA ASP A 335 -3.45 6.61 -8.81
C ASP A 335 -3.74 7.22 -10.19
N VAL A 336 -4.48 8.33 -10.25
CA VAL A 336 -4.88 9.02 -11.48
C VAL A 336 -3.70 9.61 -12.24
N LEU A 337 -2.61 9.89 -11.53
CA LEU A 337 -1.41 10.51 -12.08
C LEU A 337 -0.33 9.48 -12.41
N CYS A 338 -0.19 8.43 -11.59
CA CYS A 338 0.87 7.44 -11.65
C CYS A 338 0.46 6.18 -12.41
N LEU A 339 -0.82 5.85 -12.51
CA LEU A 339 -1.33 4.78 -13.39
C LEU A 339 -1.78 5.35 -14.72
N ARG A 340 -1.59 4.57 -15.80
CA ARG A 340 -2.05 4.97 -17.13
C ARG A 340 -3.57 5.02 -17.14
N GLN A 341 -4.14 6.19 -17.41
CA GLN A 341 -5.57 6.40 -17.52
C GLN A 341 -6.05 6.25 -18.96
N LYS A 342 -7.38 6.15 -19.12
CA LYS A 342 -8.01 6.05 -20.44
C LYS A 342 -7.75 7.32 -21.25
N GLY A 343 -7.41 7.16 -22.53
CA GLY A 343 -7.54 8.23 -23.52
C GLY A 343 -6.27 8.99 -23.87
N GLY A 344 -5.12 8.32 -23.88
CA GLY A 344 -3.87 8.92 -24.35
C GLY A 344 -3.01 8.03 -25.24
N PRO A 345 -1.81 8.51 -25.62
CA PRO A 345 -0.83 7.71 -26.31
C PRO A 345 -0.55 6.40 -25.57
N ARG A 346 -0.39 5.33 -26.35
CA ARG A 346 -0.09 3.99 -25.82
C ARG A 346 -1.18 3.41 -24.90
N GLU A 347 -2.45 3.76 -25.15
CA GLU A 347 -3.61 3.13 -24.50
C GLU A 347 -3.57 1.58 -24.60
N ASP A 348 -2.95 1.02 -25.65
CA ASP A 348 -2.71 -0.42 -25.82
C ASP A 348 -1.97 -1.06 -24.64
N LEU A 349 -1.13 -0.30 -23.93
CA LEU A 349 -0.39 -0.79 -22.77
C LEU A 349 -1.21 -0.80 -21.49
N ARG A 350 -2.31 -0.05 -21.42
CA ARG A 350 -3.04 0.17 -20.15
C ARG A 350 -3.50 -1.14 -19.53
N ALA A 351 -4.11 -2.01 -20.33
CA ALA A 351 -4.58 -3.31 -19.87
C ALA A 351 -3.44 -4.19 -19.34
N GLU A 352 -2.30 -4.20 -20.04
CA GLU A 352 -1.14 -5.00 -19.63
C GLU A 352 -0.45 -4.46 -18.37
N GLU A 353 -0.33 -3.14 -18.23
CA GLU A 353 0.18 -2.52 -17.01
C GLU A 353 -0.75 -2.77 -15.82
N TRP A 354 -2.07 -2.63 -16.02
CA TRP A 354 -3.07 -2.78 -14.97
C TRP A 354 -3.19 -4.20 -14.43
N LYS A 355 -2.89 -5.24 -15.23
CA LYS A 355 -2.86 -6.63 -14.76
C LYS A 355 -1.96 -6.82 -13.53
N LEU A 356 -0.87 -6.06 -13.47
CA LEU A 356 0.12 -6.14 -12.39
C LEU A 356 -0.03 -4.98 -11.41
N ASP A 357 -0.17 -3.75 -11.92
CA ASP A 357 -0.06 -2.56 -11.11
C ASP A 357 -1.31 -2.31 -10.25
N VAL A 358 -2.52 -2.61 -10.75
CA VAL A 358 -3.77 -2.38 -10.00
C VAL A 358 -3.91 -3.33 -8.81
N PRO A 359 -3.64 -4.64 -8.95
CA PRO A 359 -3.69 -5.54 -7.80
C PRO A 359 -2.61 -5.32 -6.77
N THR A 360 -1.53 -4.59 -7.10
CA THR A 360 -0.38 -4.36 -6.21
C THR A 360 -0.37 -2.98 -5.55
N ILE A 361 -1.44 -2.19 -5.68
CA ILE A 361 -1.51 -0.81 -5.14
C ILE A 361 -1.31 -0.80 -3.62
N GLY A 362 -1.96 -1.74 -2.92
CA GLY A 362 -1.93 -1.80 -1.46
C GLY A 362 -0.59 -2.17 -0.83
N ARG A 363 0.47 -2.37 -1.62
CA ARG A 363 1.85 -2.34 -1.09
C ARG A 363 2.16 -1.02 -0.37
N ALA A 364 1.43 0.05 -0.71
CA ALA A 364 1.35 1.31 0.03
C ALA A 364 1.25 1.15 1.53
N CYS A 365 0.52 0.14 2.01
CA CYS A 365 0.07 0.05 3.40
C CYS A 365 1.19 -0.22 4.42
N ASP A 366 2.41 -0.55 3.97
CA ASP A 366 3.60 -0.64 4.84
C ASP A 366 4.32 0.70 5.02
N LEU A 367 3.86 1.74 4.33
CA LEU A 367 4.35 3.12 4.46
C LEU A 367 3.30 3.95 5.22
N PRO A 368 3.69 5.08 5.84
CA PRO A 368 2.71 6.10 6.20
C PRO A 368 1.86 6.36 4.97
N GLU A 369 0.56 6.57 5.10
CA GLU A 369 -0.34 6.88 4.00
C GLU A 369 -0.90 8.29 4.13
N TRP A 370 -1.27 8.92 3.02
CA TRP A 370 -1.96 10.20 3.06
C TRP A 370 -3.34 10.02 2.45
N THR A 371 -4.36 10.34 3.24
CA THR A 371 -5.74 10.14 2.86
C THR A 371 -6.36 11.50 2.58
N GLY A 372 -6.68 11.77 1.31
CA GLY A 372 -7.74 12.67 0.88
C GLY A 372 -7.57 14.15 1.17
N ALA A 373 -7.75 14.97 0.13
CA ALA A 373 -8.04 16.38 0.29
C ALA A 373 -9.35 16.55 1.07
N ALA A 374 -9.34 17.39 2.12
CA ALA A 374 -10.53 17.88 2.77
C ALA A 374 -11.28 18.79 1.79
N ILE A 375 -12.06 18.16 0.91
CA ILE A 375 -13.16 18.84 0.23
C ILE A 375 -14.22 19.08 1.31
N GLU A 376 -14.78 20.29 1.33
CA GLU A 376 -15.89 20.63 2.20
C GLU A 376 -16.99 19.56 2.04
N PHE A 377 -17.22 18.74 3.08
CA PHE A 377 -18.17 17.64 2.98
C PHE A 377 -19.59 18.18 2.94
N GLU A 378 -20.34 17.87 1.88
CA GLU A 378 -21.79 18.00 1.87
C GLU A 378 -22.44 16.78 2.53
N GLY A 379 -23.66 16.94 3.03
CA GLY A 379 -24.36 15.91 3.81
C GLY A 379 -24.56 14.58 3.08
N GLY A 380 -24.49 14.56 1.74
CA GLY A 380 -24.64 13.36 0.90
C GLY A 380 -23.32 12.66 0.54
N ASP A 381 -22.16 13.29 0.77
CA ASP A 381 -20.88 12.79 0.25
C ASP A 381 -20.44 11.48 0.89
N LEU A 382 -20.76 11.27 2.17
CA LEU A 382 -20.47 10.01 2.89
C LEU A 382 -21.39 8.86 2.49
N ASP A 383 -22.51 9.17 1.81
CA ASP A 383 -23.49 8.20 1.33
C ASP A 383 -23.32 7.88 -0.15
N SER A 384 -22.45 8.58 -0.89
CA SER A 384 -22.17 8.23 -2.28
C SER A 384 -21.44 6.89 -2.40
N ASP A 385 -21.80 6.07 -3.38
CA ASP A 385 -21.02 4.85 -3.72
C ASP A 385 -19.60 5.20 -4.21
N ARG A 386 -19.35 6.46 -4.59
CA ARG A 386 -18.03 6.98 -4.95
C ARG A 386 -17.23 7.50 -3.75
N CYS A 387 -17.87 7.62 -2.59
CA CYS A 387 -17.23 8.02 -1.34
C CYS A 387 -16.04 7.11 -1.04
N TRP A 388 -14.92 7.70 -0.60
CA TRP A 388 -13.71 6.96 -0.26
C TRP A 388 -13.97 5.83 0.75
N PHE A 389 -14.79 6.06 1.78
CA PHE A 389 -15.15 5.02 2.77
C PHE A 389 -16.00 3.88 2.21
N ARG A 390 -16.69 4.12 1.09
CA ARG A 390 -17.64 3.17 0.50
C ARG A 390 -17.07 2.41 -0.69
N ARG A 391 -15.93 2.76 -1.28
CA ARG A 391 -15.36 1.99 -2.39
C ARG A 391 -14.56 0.78 -1.89
N ALA A 392 -14.74 -0.37 -2.53
CA ALA A 392 -14.02 -1.59 -2.16
C ALA A 392 -12.51 -1.45 -2.33
N TRP A 393 -12.10 -0.89 -3.48
CA TRP A 393 -10.69 -0.80 -3.85
C TRP A 393 -9.88 0.12 -2.93
N THR A 394 -10.48 1.13 -2.31
CA THR A 394 -9.78 2.07 -1.40
C THR A 394 -9.43 1.43 -0.05
N LEU A 395 -9.96 0.25 0.28
CA LEU A 395 -9.56 -0.46 1.51
C LEU A 395 -8.10 -0.96 1.46
N GLN A 396 -7.56 -1.18 0.24
CA GLN A 396 -6.14 -1.48 0.07
C GLN A 396 -5.26 -0.25 0.21
N GLU A 397 -5.83 0.94 0.37
CA GLU A 397 -5.13 2.20 0.59
C GLU A 397 -5.38 2.67 2.02
N VAL A 398 -5.37 1.71 2.96
CA VAL A 398 -5.57 1.96 4.38
C VAL A 398 -4.38 1.40 5.15
N GLY A 399 -3.50 2.30 5.54
CA GLY A 399 -2.23 2.06 6.19
C GLY A 399 -2.22 2.59 7.61
N HIS A 400 -1.04 2.52 8.21
CA HIS A 400 -0.81 2.71 9.64
C HIS A 400 -0.88 4.17 10.10
N GLU A 401 -0.22 5.07 9.38
CA GLU A 401 -0.22 6.50 9.68
C GLU A 401 -0.99 7.23 8.58
N ARG A 402 -1.73 8.29 8.93
CA ARG A 402 -2.56 9.04 7.99
C ARG A 402 -2.36 10.54 8.14
N ILE A 403 -2.07 11.22 7.03
CA ILE A 403 -2.15 12.68 6.94
C ILE A 403 -3.27 13.05 5.97
N ILE A 404 -4.15 13.94 6.42
CA ILE A 404 -5.24 14.50 5.61
C ILE A 404 -4.75 15.80 4.98
N THR A 405 -4.85 15.89 3.66
CA THR A 405 -4.48 17.10 2.90
C THR A 405 -5.69 18.01 2.78
N GLY A 406 -5.51 19.24 2.31
CA GLY A 406 -6.57 20.23 2.26
C GLY A 406 -7.03 20.72 3.63
N ASP A 407 -6.29 20.41 4.70
CA ASP A 407 -6.70 20.75 6.06
C ASP A 407 -6.74 22.27 6.26
N THR A 408 -7.84 22.74 6.84
CA THR A 408 -8.08 24.17 7.11
C THR A 408 -8.26 24.34 8.61
N PRO A 409 -7.93 25.51 9.20
CA PRO A 409 -8.05 25.73 10.65
C PRO A 409 -9.44 25.46 11.23
N ASP A 410 -10.50 25.59 10.41
CA ASP A 410 -11.90 25.33 10.78
C ASP A 410 -12.42 24.00 10.19
N GLY A 411 -11.51 23.15 9.69
CA GLY A 411 -11.80 21.90 9.02
C GLY A 411 -12.22 20.77 9.98
N PRO A 412 -12.71 19.65 9.42
CA PRO A 412 -13.25 18.53 10.20
C PRO A 412 -12.22 17.89 11.15
N MET A 413 -10.93 18.07 10.88
CA MET A 413 -9.83 17.55 11.69
C MET A 413 -9.61 18.30 13.00
N HIS A 414 -10.09 19.53 13.11
CA HIS A 414 -9.96 20.35 14.32
C HIS A 414 -11.25 20.41 15.14
N ALA A 415 -12.31 19.74 14.69
CA ALA A 415 -13.57 19.63 15.42
C ALA A 415 -13.35 18.90 16.75
N LYS A 416 -13.96 19.41 17.83
CA LYS A 416 -13.91 18.80 19.16
C LYS A 416 -15.17 17.98 19.41
N GLU A 417 -14.99 16.88 20.14
CA GLU A 417 -16.12 16.11 20.66
C GLU A 417 -16.91 16.99 21.64
N ILE A 418 -18.24 16.92 21.53
CA ILE A 418 -19.17 17.70 22.36
C ILE A 418 -19.62 16.94 23.61
N ASP A 419 -19.40 15.62 23.63
CA ASP A 419 -19.72 14.74 24.76
C ASP A 419 -18.78 13.53 24.84
N ASP A 420 -18.88 12.78 25.95
CA ASP A 420 -18.08 11.56 26.19
C ASP A 420 -18.52 10.38 25.30
N ASN A 421 -19.62 10.50 24.57
CA ASN A 421 -20.08 9.48 23.63
C ASN A 421 -19.36 9.58 22.27
N GLY A 422 -18.48 10.58 22.11
CA GLY A 422 -17.75 10.83 20.87
C GLY A 422 -18.60 11.51 19.79
N ASN A 423 -19.68 12.19 20.18
CA ASN A 423 -20.46 13.00 19.24
C ASN A 423 -19.74 14.32 18.93
N TYR A 424 -20.01 14.86 17.75
CA TYR A 424 -19.51 16.15 17.28
C TYR A 424 -20.69 17.09 17.02
N GLU A 425 -20.40 18.38 16.78
CA GLU A 425 -21.41 19.42 16.55
C GLU A 425 -22.45 19.04 15.48
N THR A 426 -22.03 18.29 14.46
CA THR A 426 -22.93 17.80 13.41
C THR A 426 -22.93 16.28 13.34
N ALA A 427 -24.07 15.72 12.91
CA ALA A 427 -24.19 14.28 12.63
C ALA A 427 -23.19 13.83 11.54
N LEU A 428 -22.91 14.71 10.57
CA LEU A 428 -21.92 14.46 9.51
C LEU A 428 -20.51 14.29 10.07
N LEU A 429 -20.06 15.21 10.93
CA LEU A 429 -18.76 15.13 11.61
C LEU A 429 -18.66 13.88 12.50
N THR A 430 -19.73 13.59 13.24
CA THR A 430 -19.80 12.39 14.10
C THR A 430 -19.61 11.13 13.27
N ARG A 431 -20.30 11.03 12.14
CA ARG A 431 -20.18 9.90 11.22
C ARG A 431 -18.80 9.82 10.58
N PHE A 432 -18.24 10.93 10.13
CA PHE A 432 -16.90 10.99 9.55
C PHE A 432 -15.85 10.45 10.53
N HIS A 433 -15.82 10.95 11.77
CA HIS A 433 -14.88 10.49 12.78
C HIS A 433 -15.11 9.04 13.19
N THR A 434 -16.36 8.59 13.24
CA THR A 434 -16.69 7.17 13.50
C THR A 434 -16.17 6.25 12.39
N GLN A 435 -16.39 6.60 11.13
CA GLN A 435 -15.87 5.86 9.98
C GLN A 435 -14.34 5.88 9.96
N ARG A 436 -13.72 7.02 10.24
CA ARG A 436 -12.26 7.14 10.36
C ARG A 436 -11.68 6.23 11.45
N LYS A 437 -12.22 6.27 12.68
CA LYS A 437 -11.83 5.40 13.81
C LYS A 437 -11.98 3.92 13.47
N SER A 438 -13.02 3.53 12.72
CA SER A 438 -13.22 2.11 12.33
C SER A 438 -12.12 1.55 11.43
N LEU A 439 -11.32 2.41 10.79
CA LEU A 439 -10.20 2.05 9.94
C LEU A 439 -8.85 2.04 10.67
N GLU A 440 -8.78 2.55 11.90
CA GLU A 440 -7.56 2.55 12.73
C GLU A 440 -7.26 1.17 13.36
N ARG A 441 -8.09 0.16 13.03
CA ARG A 441 -7.96 -1.22 13.50
C ARG A 441 -6.72 -1.92 12.94
N GLY A 442 -6.12 -2.76 13.79
CA GLY A 442 -4.81 -3.37 13.60
C GLY A 442 -4.77 -4.41 12.48
N ILE A 443 -3.56 -4.83 12.12
CA ILE A 443 -3.32 -5.83 11.06
C ILE A 443 -3.98 -7.18 11.37
N TYR A 444 -4.11 -7.53 12.66
CA TYR A 444 -4.67 -8.81 13.11
C TYR A 444 -6.21 -8.80 13.26
N ASP A 445 -6.87 -7.66 12.99
CA ASP A 445 -8.32 -7.54 13.06
C ASP A 445 -8.99 -8.02 11.75
N VAL A 446 -8.79 -9.30 11.43
CA VAL A 446 -9.24 -9.95 10.19
C VAL A 446 -10.74 -9.72 9.97
N PHE A 447 -11.57 -9.96 10.98
CA PHE A 447 -13.02 -9.86 10.85
C PHE A 447 -13.49 -8.41 10.75
N ALA A 448 -12.83 -7.46 11.42
CA ALA A 448 -13.14 -6.04 11.23
C ALA A 448 -12.77 -5.56 9.82
N VAL A 449 -11.64 -6.00 9.27
CA VAL A 449 -11.26 -5.69 7.88
C VAL A 449 -12.33 -6.24 6.92
N LEU A 450 -12.78 -7.47 7.13
CA LEU A 450 -13.84 -8.08 6.33
C LEU A 450 -15.18 -7.36 6.48
N ALA A 451 -15.57 -6.98 7.70
CA ALA A 451 -16.78 -6.21 7.97
C ALA A 451 -16.74 -4.81 7.33
N ASN A 452 -15.56 -4.20 7.25
CA ASN A 452 -15.36 -2.97 6.47
C ASN A 452 -15.57 -3.23 4.97
N MET A 453 -15.05 -4.34 4.43
CA MET A 453 -15.24 -4.72 3.02
C MET A 453 -16.70 -5.07 2.67
N GLN A 454 -17.45 -5.66 3.61
CA GLN A 454 -18.88 -5.95 3.43
C GLN A 454 -19.69 -4.68 3.11
N LYS A 455 -19.38 -3.57 3.80
CA LYS A 455 -20.06 -2.28 3.66
C LYS A 455 -19.67 -1.50 2.40
N ARG A 456 -18.66 -1.96 1.67
CA ARG A 456 -18.10 -1.29 0.50
C ARG A 456 -18.70 -1.82 -0.80
N VAL A 457 -18.80 -0.91 -1.76
CA VAL A 457 -19.30 -1.08 -3.12
C VAL A 457 -18.13 -1.33 -4.05
N SER A 458 -18.26 -2.36 -4.88
CA SER A 458 -17.30 -2.75 -5.90
C SER A 458 -17.87 -2.44 -7.28
N THR A 459 -17.04 -1.90 -8.17
CA THR A 459 -17.43 -1.69 -9.58
C THR A 459 -17.17 -2.96 -10.38
N ASN A 460 -16.13 -3.70 -10.02
CA ASN A 460 -15.80 -5.03 -10.53
C ASN A 460 -15.88 -6.05 -9.38
N PRO A 461 -16.43 -7.26 -9.60
CA PRO A 461 -16.43 -8.34 -8.60
C PRO A 461 -15.06 -8.59 -7.93
N MET A 462 -13.96 -8.36 -8.65
CA MET A 462 -12.59 -8.54 -8.14
C MET A 462 -12.11 -7.44 -7.19
N ASP A 463 -12.74 -6.26 -7.17
CA ASP A 463 -12.29 -5.13 -6.34
C ASP A 463 -12.27 -5.48 -4.86
N LYS A 464 -13.23 -6.31 -4.41
CA LYS A 464 -13.29 -6.75 -3.01
C LYS A 464 -12.20 -7.75 -2.67
N VAL A 465 -11.81 -8.62 -3.60
CA VAL A 465 -10.75 -9.61 -3.41
C VAL A 465 -9.39 -8.90 -3.38
N VAL A 466 -9.13 -8.06 -4.39
CA VAL A 466 -7.91 -7.26 -4.49
C VAL A 466 -7.80 -6.28 -3.32
N GLY A 467 -8.90 -5.63 -2.96
CA GLY A 467 -8.99 -4.68 -1.85
C GLY A 467 -8.59 -5.27 -0.48
N LEU A 468 -8.60 -6.60 -0.36
CA LEU A 468 -8.21 -7.33 0.85
C LEU A 468 -6.82 -7.95 0.78
N ALA A 469 -6.22 -8.08 -0.40
CA ALA A 469 -5.00 -8.87 -0.60
C ALA A 469 -3.88 -8.43 0.36
N PHE A 470 -3.62 -7.13 0.46
CA PHE A 470 -2.61 -6.59 1.37
C PHE A 470 -3.05 -6.58 2.83
N ARG A 471 -4.33 -6.29 3.10
CA ARG A 471 -4.88 -6.32 4.47
C ARG A 471 -4.85 -7.71 5.09
N LEU A 472 -4.90 -8.77 4.27
CA LEU A 472 -4.80 -10.18 4.69
C LEU A 472 -3.39 -10.77 4.46
N ARG A 473 -2.39 -9.91 4.17
CA ARG A 473 -0.97 -10.25 3.97
C ARG A 473 -0.74 -11.39 2.99
N SER A 474 -1.41 -11.29 1.85
CA SER A 474 -1.27 -12.24 0.78
C SER A 474 0.17 -12.38 0.30
N ILE A 475 0.60 -13.63 0.12
CA ILE A 475 1.89 -13.96 -0.50
C ILE A 475 1.81 -14.05 -2.03
N SER A 476 0.60 -14.11 -2.60
CA SER A 476 0.36 -14.15 -4.04
C SER A 476 -1.06 -13.69 -4.36
N ILE A 477 -1.24 -12.86 -5.38
CA ILE A 477 -2.58 -12.36 -5.76
C ILE A 477 -3.04 -13.12 -6.99
N PRO A 478 -4.01 -14.05 -6.89
CA PRO A 478 -4.53 -14.74 -8.05
C PRO A 478 -5.42 -13.81 -8.87
N ALA A 479 -5.45 -13.98 -10.19
CA ALA A 479 -6.48 -13.33 -11.02
C ALA A 479 -7.90 -13.78 -10.65
N TYR A 480 -8.07 -14.95 -10.02
CA TYR A 480 -9.33 -15.48 -9.50
C TYR A 480 -9.10 -16.45 -8.31
N TYR A 481 -9.90 -16.31 -7.25
CA TYR A 481 -10.15 -17.22 -6.10
C TYR A 481 -9.34 -17.13 -4.78
N GLU A 482 -10.13 -16.93 -3.72
CA GLU A 482 -10.19 -17.43 -2.32
C GLU A 482 -8.98 -17.90 -1.48
N ASN A 483 -7.81 -18.31 -2.00
CA ASN A 483 -6.72 -18.92 -1.19
C ASN A 483 -5.50 -18.00 -0.97
N VAL A 484 -5.77 -16.76 -0.58
CA VAL A 484 -4.86 -15.60 -0.76
C VAL A 484 -4.28 -15.10 0.56
N MET A 485 -4.31 -15.87 1.65
CA MET A 485 -4.11 -15.34 3.00
C MET A 485 -2.87 -15.91 3.70
N GLU A 486 -2.17 -15.08 4.48
CA GLU A 486 -1.07 -15.50 5.34
C GLU A 486 -1.50 -16.64 6.29
N PRO A 487 -0.62 -17.61 6.60
CA PRO A 487 -0.95 -18.72 7.51
C PRO A 487 -1.56 -18.32 8.86
N GLY A 488 -1.12 -17.20 9.43
CA GLY A 488 -1.68 -16.64 10.66
C GLY A 488 -3.14 -16.21 10.49
N MET A 489 -3.44 -15.47 9.42
CA MET A 489 -4.81 -15.02 9.12
C MET A 489 -5.76 -16.20 8.87
N ARG A 490 -5.26 -17.28 8.26
CA ARG A 490 -6.05 -18.52 8.07
C ARG A 490 -6.41 -19.20 9.40
N ALA A 491 -5.53 -19.12 10.40
CA ALA A 491 -5.83 -19.65 11.72
C ALA A 491 -7.01 -18.95 12.39
N HIS A 492 -7.22 -17.65 12.16
CA HIS A 492 -8.42 -16.96 12.68
C HIS A 492 -9.72 -17.58 12.11
N PHE A 493 -9.75 -17.96 10.84
CA PHE A 493 -10.91 -18.67 10.29
C PHE A 493 -11.10 -20.06 10.89
N LEU A 494 -10.01 -20.79 11.15
CA LEU A 494 -10.07 -22.10 11.77
C LEU A 494 -10.58 -22.03 13.22
N PHE A 495 -10.09 -21.09 14.02
CA PHE A 495 -10.30 -21.08 15.46
C PHE A 495 -11.38 -20.13 15.97
N VAL A 496 -11.76 -19.10 15.19
CA VAL A 496 -12.68 -18.05 15.65
C VAL A 496 -13.99 -18.06 14.87
N TYR A 497 -13.96 -18.35 13.56
CA TYR A 497 -15.19 -18.39 12.77
C TYR A 497 -16.04 -19.62 13.11
N PRO A 498 -17.28 -19.51 13.60
CA PRO A 498 -18.01 -20.67 14.12
C PRO A 498 -18.75 -21.48 13.06
N GLY A 499 -18.94 -20.91 11.86
CA GLY A 499 -19.68 -21.55 10.78
C GLY A 499 -18.84 -22.58 10.03
N VAL A 500 -19.51 -23.58 9.47
CA VAL A 500 -18.92 -24.56 8.55
C VAL A 500 -18.82 -23.95 7.15
N GLY A 501 -17.75 -24.27 6.44
CA GLY A 501 -17.59 -23.89 5.04
C GLY A 501 -18.64 -24.54 4.13
N LEU A 502 -19.31 -23.73 3.32
CA LEU A 502 -20.35 -24.23 2.39
C LEU A 502 -19.79 -24.89 1.14
N VAL A 503 -18.52 -24.65 0.80
CA VAL A 503 -17.88 -25.09 -0.45
C VAL A 503 -16.91 -26.26 -0.16
N CYS A 504 -15.84 -26.41 -0.96
CA CYS A 504 -14.89 -27.53 -0.93
C CYS A 504 -14.13 -27.63 0.41
N LYS A 505 -13.74 -26.49 1.00
CA LYS A 505 -13.06 -26.45 2.30
C LYS A 505 -14.08 -26.26 3.42
N LYS A 506 -14.27 -27.29 4.26
CA LYS A 506 -15.24 -27.26 5.38
C LYS A 506 -14.77 -26.46 6.60
N TRP A 507 -13.46 -26.28 6.76
CA TRP A 507 -12.85 -25.68 7.94
C TRP A 507 -12.86 -24.13 7.97
N ARG A 508 -13.13 -23.49 6.83
CA ARG A 508 -13.18 -22.03 6.68
C ARG A 508 -14.44 -21.60 5.91
N PRO A 509 -14.91 -20.36 6.10
CA PRO A 509 -16.02 -19.85 5.30
C PRO A 509 -15.64 -19.67 3.83
N SER A 510 -16.64 -19.80 2.95
CA SER A 510 -16.52 -19.35 1.57
C SER A 510 -16.52 -17.82 1.47
N TRP A 511 -16.12 -17.28 0.33
CA TRP A 511 -16.18 -15.85 0.09
C TRP A 511 -17.60 -15.28 0.24
N GLU A 512 -18.60 -16.01 -0.25
CA GLU A 512 -20.00 -15.64 -0.10
C GLU A 512 -20.41 -15.55 1.37
N GLN A 513 -20.01 -16.52 2.21
CA GLN A 513 -20.27 -16.48 3.65
C GLN A 513 -19.63 -15.25 4.30
N VAL A 514 -18.35 -15.01 3.98
CA VAL A 514 -17.62 -13.84 4.49
C VAL A 514 -18.28 -12.53 4.08
N MET A 515 -18.91 -12.46 2.91
CA MET A 515 -19.51 -11.22 2.40
C MET A 515 -20.95 -11.00 2.82
N THR A 516 -21.66 -12.03 3.29
CA THR A 516 -23.11 -11.97 3.55
C THR A 516 -23.50 -12.26 5.00
N GLN A 517 -22.68 -13.00 5.74
CA GLN A 517 -23.00 -13.41 7.11
C GLN A 517 -22.39 -12.45 8.14
N SER A 518 -22.95 -12.46 9.35
CA SER A 518 -22.37 -11.78 10.50
C SER A 518 -21.01 -12.39 10.83
N LEU A 519 -20.00 -11.53 10.95
CA LEU A 519 -18.64 -11.94 11.29
C LEU A 519 -18.41 -11.90 12.81
N PRO A 520 -17.59 -12.80 13.37
CA PRO A 520 -17.19 -12.75 14.77
C PRO A 520 -16.47 -11.45 15.15
N ALA A 521 -16.37 -11.19 16.46
CA ALA A 521 -15.44 -10.19 16.96
C ALA A 521 -13.99 -10.65 16.76
N ASP A 522 -13.10 -9.70 16.50
CA ASP A 522 -11.67 -9.98 16.47
C ASP A 522 -11.15 -10.34 17.86
N VAL A 523 -10.24 -11.31 17.87
CA VAL A 523 -9.60 -11.84 19.07
C VAL A 523 -8.13 -12.11 18.79
N ASP A 524 -7.30 -12.00 19.83
CA ASP A 524 -5.88 -12.35 19.73
C ASP A 524 -5.75 -13.89 19.71
N CYS A 525 -5.66 -14.47 18.52
CA CYS A 525 -5.58 -15.91 18.30
C CYS A 525 -4.29 -16.28 17.57
N TYR A 526 -3.46 -17.13 18.18
CA TYR A 526 -2.20 -17.59 17.59
C TYR A 526 -2.37 -18.95 16.94
N GLY A 527 -1.97 -19.06 15.67
CA GLY A 527 -2.02 -20.30 14.92
C GLY A 527 -1.38 -20.13 13.57
N SER A 528 -1.08 -21.24 12.91
CA SER A 528 -0.59 -21.22 11.54
C SER A 528 -1.22 -22.38 10.77
N VAL A 529 -2.06 -22.05 9.79
CA VAL A 529 -2.54 -23.02 8.81
C VAL A 529 -1.72 -22.80 7.55
N LYS A 530 -0.91 -23.78 7.14
CA LYS A 530 -0.03 -23.70 5.96
C LYS A 530 -0.79 -24.15 4.71
N HIS A 531 -0.36 -23.70 3.53
CA HIS A 531 -0.97 -24.04 2.24
C HIS A 531 0.12 -24.53 1.29
N VAL A 532 -0.19 -25.53 0.48
CA VAL A 532 0.62 -25.90 -0.69
C VAL A 532 -0.15 -25.65 -1.96
N ASP A 533 0.40 -24.74 -2.76
CA ASP A 533 -0.19 -24.28 -4.00
C ASP A 533 -0.29 -25.40 -5.05
N GLU A 534 0.67 -26.32 -5.08
CA GLU A 534 0.73 -27.40 -6.07
C GLU A 534 -0.40 -28.41 -5.93
N THR A 535 -0.84 -28.65 -4.70
CA THR A 535 -1.85 -29.65 -4.36
C THR A 535 -3.17 -29.03 -3.89
N ASP A 536 -3.22 -27.70 -3.74
CA ASP A 536 -4.32 -26.95 -3.09
C ASP A 536 -4.62 -27.49 -1.68
N GLU A 537 -3.61 -27.99 -0.96
CA GLU A 537 -3.77 -28.61 0.35
C GLU A 537 -3.51 -27.64 1.50
N ASP A 538 -4.28 -27.78 2.58
CA ASP A 538 -4.07 -27.03 3.81
C ASP A 538 -3.69 -27.99 4.93
N TRP A 539 -2.66 -27.64 5.71
CA TRP A 539 -2.33 -28.41 6.91
C TRP A 539 -2.12 -27.51 8.12
N PHE A 540 -2.45 -28.08 9.27
CA PHE A 540 -2.28 -27.44 10.57
C PHE A 540 -1.29 -28.26 11.40
N GLU A 541 -0.36 -27.57 12.03
CA GLU A 541 0.64 -28.15 12.91
C GLU A 541 0.49 -27.49 14.29
N GLY A 542 0.02 -28.24 15.27
CA GLY A 542 -0.27 -27.70 16.59
C GLY A 542 -0.98 -28.71 17.50
N LEU A 543 -1.60 -28.20 18.57
CA LEU A 543 -2.25 -29.04 19.56
C LEU A 543 -3.43 -29.80 18.94
N CYS A 544 -3.41 -31.13 19.06
CA CYS A 544 -4.46 -32.00 18.55
C CYS A 544 -4.92 -32.96 19.65
N ILE A 545 -6.22 -33.02 19.90
CA ILE A 545 -6.85 -34.05 20.72
C ILE A 545 -7.66 -34.94 19.78
N LYS A 546 -7.19 -36.16 19.56
CA LYS A 546 -7.83 -37.12 18.64
C LYS A 546 -9.27 -37.47 19.05
N LYS A 547 -9.54 -37.54 20.36
CA LYS A 547 -10.86 -37.86 20.94
C LYS A 547 -11.13 -37.03 22.18
N GLY A 548 -12.01 -36.03 22.05
CA GLY A 548 -12.53 -35.23 23.15
C GLY A 548 -14.05 -35.20 23.11
N LEU A 549 -14.70 -35.57 24.21
CA LEU A 549 -16.15 -35.58 24.33
C LEU A 549 -16.64 -34.20 24.76
N VAL A 550 -17.41 -33.54 23.90
CA VAL A 550 -17.96 -32.21 24.12
C VAL A 550 -19.43 -32.33 24.53
N ARG A 551 -19.82 -31.66 25.63
CA ARG A 551 -21.20 -31.67 26.16
C ARG A 551 -21.64 -30.29 26.63
N GLY A 552 -22.95 -30.04 26.67
CA GLY A 552 -23.52 -28.78 27.17
C GLY A 552 -23.54 -27.61 26.18
N LEU A 553 -23.07 -27.79 24.93
CA LEU A 553 -23.06 -26.76 23.88
C LEU A 553 -24.03 -27.04 22.72
N ASN A 554 -24.98 -27.94 22.91
CA ASN A 554 -25.88 -28.46 21.86
C ASN A 554 -27.12 -27.59 21.58
N VAL A 555 -27.47 -26.66 22.47
CA VAL A 555 -28.60 -25.72 22.31
C VAL A 555 -28.05 -24.31 22.13
N GLY A 556 -28.67 -23.51 21.25
CA GLY A 556 -28.34 -22.08 21.12
C GLY A 556 -28.86 -21.27 22.32
N SER A 557 -28.19 -20.18 22.68
CA SER A 557 -28.64 -19.26 23.73
C SER A 557 -29.43 -18.09 23.13
N ALA A 558 -29.99 -17.25 23.99
CA ALA A 558 -30.46 -15.94 23.57
C ALA A 558 -29.28 -15.12 22.98
N GLU A 559 -29.58 -14.27 22.01
CA GLU A 559 -28.58 -13.50 21.28
C GLU A 559 -27.75 -12.61 22.24
N GLY A 560 -26.48 -12.97 22.46
CA GLY A 560 -25.53 -12.21 23.29
C GLY A 560 -25.00 -12.92 24.55
N ASP A 561 -25.51 -14.10 24.91
CA ASP A 561 -25.04 -14.85 26.09
C ASP A 561 -24.04 -15.95 25.73
N ASP A 562 -22.91 -16.00 26.45
CA ASP A 562 -21.94 -17.10 26.37
C ASP A 562 -22.58 -18.43 26.78
N ARG A 563 -22.28 -19.47 26.00
CA ARG A 563 -22.74 -20.84 26.28
C ARG A 563 -21.64 -21.62 26.95
N TYR A 564 -21.93 -22.25 28.07
CA TYR A 564 -20.95 -23.02 28.84
C TYR A 564 -21.20 -24.51 28.69
N GLY A 565 -20.11 -25.26 28.58
CA GLY A 565 -20.14 -26.71 28.47
C GLY A 565 -18.87 -27.32 29.04
N GLU A 566 -18.71 -28.61 28.76
CA GLU A 566 -17.61 -29.40 29.29
C GLU A 566 -16.90 -30.16 28.17
N LEU A 567 -15.58 -30.15 28.24
CA LEU A 567 -14.71 -31.03 27.48
C LEU A 567 -14.21 -32.14 28.40
N VAL A 568 -14.46 -33.38 28.00
CA VAL A 568 -13.99 -34.58 28.69
C VAL A 568 -12.94 -35.28 27.84
N VAL A 569 -11.73 -35.46 28.39
CA VAL A 569 -10.58 -36.09 27.72
C VAL A 569 -10.04 -37.21 28.59
N ASP A 570 -9.79 -38.36 27.99
CA ASP A 570 -9.12 -39.47 28.66
C ASP A 570 -7.60 -39.30 28.53
N ALA A 571 -6.90 -39.24 29.66
CA ALA A 571 -5.44 -39.24 29.70
C ALA A 571 -4.87 -40.64 29.44
N ALA A 572 -3.59 -40.68 29.04
CA ALA A 572 -2.90 -41.93 28.74
C ALA A 572 -2.77 -42.87 29.96
N ASP A 573 -2.87 -42.33 31.17
CA ASP A 573 -2.87 -43.07 32.43
C ASP A 573 -4.23 -43.73 32.76
N GLY A 574 -5.24 -43.53 31.90
CA GLY A 574 -6.59 -44.05 32.05
C GLY A 574 -7.51 -43.16 32.91
N ASN A 575 -7.05 -42.00 33.36
CA ASN A 575 -7.88 -41.05 34.09
C ASN A 575 -8.65 -40.13 33.14
N THR A 576 -9.92 -39.93 33.41
CA THR A 576 -10.76 -38.98 32.68
C THR A 576 -10.66 -37.60 33.32
N HIS A 577 -10.36 -36.58 32.52
CA HIS A 577 -10.28 -35.19 32.95
C HIS A 577 -11.37 -34.34 32.30
N THR A 578 -12.06 -33.55 33.12
CA THR A 578 -13.06 -32.59 32.67
C THR A 578 -12.53 -31.16 32.75
N PHE A 579 -12.77 -30.40 31.68
CA PHE A 579 -12.42 -29.00 31.50
C PHE A 579 -13.67 -28.19 31.21
N GLN A 580 -13.75 -27.00 31.79
CA GLN A 580 -14.82 -26.05 31.47
C GLN A 580 -14.47 -25.35 30.15
N ILE A 581 -15.45 -25.25 29.27
CA ILE A 581 -15.34 -24.61 27.95
C ILE A 581 -16.54 -23.68 27.73
N HIS A 582 -16.39 -22.68 26.87
CA HIS A 582 -17.49 -21.81 26.49
C HIS A 582 -17.48 -21.46 25.01
N ALA A 583 -18.63 -21.07 24.46
CA ALA A 583 -18.78 -20.61 23.09
C ALA A 583 -19.49 -19.24 23.07
N ASN A 584 -18.85 -18.26 22.45
CA ASN A 584 -19.32 -16.88 22.29
C ASN A 584 -20.16 -16.70 21.00
N HIS A 585 -20.80 -17.77 20.53
CA HIS A 585 -21.60 -17.80 19.31
C HIS A 585 -22.79 -18.74 19.42
N ASN A 586 -23.77 -18.57 18.53
CA ASN A 586 -25.04 -19.31 18.56
C ASN A 586 -25.01 -20.66 17.82
N SER A 587 -23.99 -20.95 17.01
CA SER A 587 -23.88 -22.24 16.30
C SER A 587 -23.83 -23.43 17.28
N PRO A 588 -24.80 -24.36 17.24
CA PRO A 588 -24.83 -25.48 18.18
C PRO A 588 -23.67 -26.45 17.92
N ILE A 589 -23.14 -27.02 19.00
CA ILE A 589 -22.15 -28.10 18.96
C ILE A 589 -22.83 -29.33 19.56
N PRO A 590 -23.25 -30.30 18.72
CA PRO A 590 -23.90 -31.51 19.22
C PRO A 590 -23.05 -32.22 20.26
N GLU A 591 -23.69 -32.94 21.18
CA GLU A 591 -22.93 -33.73 22.15
C GLU A 591 -22.37 -34.98 21.47
N ASP A 592 -21.05 -35.01 21.29
CA ASP A 592 -20.37 -36.14 20.67
C ASP A 592 -18.86 -36.12 21.01
N THR A 593 -18.16 -37.16 20.58
CA THR A 593 -16.71 -37.23 20.58
C THR A 593 -16.16 -36.66 19.29
N TYR A 594 -15.31 -35.64 19.42
CA TYR A 594 -14.72 -34.92 18.30
C TYR A 594 -13.20 -35.03 18.30
N THR A 595 -12.61 -34.74 17.15
CA THR A 595 -11.23 -34.32 17.05
C THR A 595 -11.15 -32.81 17.26
N LEU A 596 -10.22 -32.37 18.09
CA LEU A 596 -10.08 -30.97 18.49
C LEU A 596 -8.70 -30.46 18.08
N LEU A 597 -8.67 -29.32 17.41
CA LEU A 597 -7.44 -28.60 17.07
C LEU A 597 -7.37 -27.35 17.94
N GLY A 598 -6.25 -27.11 18.62
CA GLY A 598 -6.06 -26.00 19.53
C GLY A 598 -5.12 -24.94 18.98
N SER A 599 -5.47 -23.67 19.15
CA SER A 599 -4.59 -22.54 18.89
C SER A 599 -3.32 -22.64 19.74
N HIS A 600 -2.22 -22.02 19.30
CA HIS A 600 -1.02 -21.93 20.14
C HIS A 600 -1.30 -21.05 21.36
N LEU A 601 -0.72 -21.42 22.49
CA LEU A 601 -0.66 -20.55 23.67
C LEU A 601 0.44 -19.51 23.42
N ARG A 602 0.19 -18.25 23.79
CA ARG A 602 1.29 -17.33 24.08
C ARG A 602 2.08 -17.87 25.27
N ASP A 603 3.33 -17.45 25.41
CA ASP A 603 4.25 -17.83 26.49
C ASP A 603 3.52 -18.05 27.83
N PHE A 604 4.00 -19.03 28.63
CA PHE A 604 3.36 -19.58 29.85
C PHE A 604 2.94 -18.59 30.98
N GLY A 605 2.95 -17.27 30.75
CA GLY A 605 2.49 -16.22 31.66
C GLY A 605 1.48 -15.20 31.11
N ASP A 606 1.05 -15.26 29.85
CA ASP A 606 0.02 -14.35 29.31
C ASP A 606 -1.39 -14.91 29.56
N PRO A 607 -2.29 -14.24 30.31
CA PRO A 607 -3.62 -14.74 30.68
C PRO A 607 -4.63 -14.86 29.52
N THR A 608 -4.18 -15.03 28.28
CA THR A 608 -5.04 -15.15 27.11
C THR A 608 -5.77 -16.50 27.07
N PRO A 609 -7.06 -16.53 26.69
CA PRO A 609 -7.79 -17.76 26.46
C PRO A 609 -7.24 -18.52 25.24
N GLN A 610 -7.51 -19.82 25.18
CA GLN A 610 -7.15 -20.68 24.06
C GLN A 610 -8.39 -21.00 23.21
N TYR A 611 -8.23 -20.95 21.89
CA TYR A 611 -9.30 -21.20 20.93
C TYR A 611 -9.18 -22.59 20.33
N TRP A 612 -10.31 -23.26 20.14
CA TRP A 612 -10.35 -24.64 19.70
C TRP A 612 -11.33 -24.82 18.54
N ALA A 613 -10.87 -25.47 17.48
CA ALA A 613 -11.71 -25.93 16.39
C ALA A 613 -12.20 -27.35 16.70
N VAL A 614 -13.51 -27.54 16.62
CA VAL A 614 -14.19 -28.83 16.83
C VAL A 614 -14.52 -29.42 15.48
N GLY A 615 -14.15 -30.67 15.25
CA GLY A 615 -14.45 -31.34 14.00
C GLY A 615 -14.32 -32.85 14.06
N GLN A 616 -14.42 -33.48 12.90
CA GLN A 616 -14.23 -34.91 12.73
C GLN A 616 -13.19 -35.15 11.65
N ILE A 617 -12.39 -36.20 11.81
CA ILE A 617 -11.49 -36.66 10.76
C ILE A 617 -12.27 -37.65 9.88
N LEU A 618 -12.46 -37.30 8.61
CA LEU A 618 -13.02 -38.18 7.59
C LEU A 618 -11.93 -38.53 6.57
N GLY A 619 -11.40 -39.76 6.67
CA GLY A 619 -10.20 -40.14 5.92
C GLY A 619 -8.97 -39.44 6.50
N GLU A 620 -8.32 -38.58 5.70
CA GLU A 620 -7.20 -37.72 6.12
C GLU A 620 -7.64 -36.26 6.34
N LYS A 621 -8.94 -35.96 6.21
CA LYS A 621 -9.46 -34.59 6.18
C LYS A 621 -10.13 -34.20 7.48
N PHE A 622 -9.84 -32.99 7.95
CA PHE A 622 -10.55 -32.38 9.08
C PHE A 622 -11.81 -31.65 8.59
N GLU A 623 -12.98 -32.17 8.95
CA GLU A 623 -14.27 -31.51 8.75
C GLU A 623 -14.68 -30.77 10.03
N LYS A 624 -14.61 -29.44 9.98
CA LYS A 624 -15.01 -28.58 11.09
C LYS A 624 -16.52 -28.60 11.28
N VAL A 625 -16.92 -28.67 12.55
CA VAL A 625 -18.29 -28.52 13.04
C VAL A 625 -18.50 -27.13 13.62
N SER A 626 -17.62 -26.69 14.53
CA SER A 626 -17.69 -25.34 15.12
C SER A 626 -16.41 -25.00 15.89
N VAL A 627 -16.46 -24.01 16.78
CA VAL A 627 -15.34 -23.61 17.65
C VAL A 627 -15.79 -23.49 19.12
N PHE A 628 -14.85 -23.53 20.07
CA PHE A 628 -15.09 -23.11 21.44
C PHE A 628 -13.83 -22.46 22.01
N VAL A 629 -13.99 -21.82 23.16
CA VAL A 629 -12.95 -21.15 23.92
C VAL A 629 -12.73 -21.87 25.25
N MET A 630 -11.47 -21.96 25.64
CA MET A 630 -11.04 -22.48 26.93
C MET A 630 -10.26 -21.39 27.66
N ASP A 631 -10.68 -21.08 28.88
CA ASP A 631 -9.98 -20.07 29.69
C ASP A 631 -8.54 -20.48 29.97
N HIS A 632 -7.69 -19.49 30.18
CA HIS A 632 -6.25 -19.67 30.37
C HIS A 632 -5.90 -20.74 31.42
N GLU A 633 -6.60 -20.74 32.55
CA GLU A 633 -6.36 -21.72 33.63
C GLU A 633 -6.66 -23.15 33.20
N GLN A 634 -7.75 -23.35 32.44
CA GLN A 634 -8.14 -24.66 31.92
C GLN A 634 -7.15 -25.12 30.84
N ALA A 635 -6.74 -24.21 29.95
CA ALA A 635 -5.77 -24.46 28.90
C ALA A 635 -4.39 -24.85 29.47
N GLN A 636 -3.92 -24.15 30.51
CA GLN A 636 -2.69 -24.53 31.23
C GLN A 636 -2.82 -25.92 31.86
N ARG A 637 -3.96 -26.22 32.49
CA ARG A 637 -4.21 -27.52 33.12
C ARG A 637 -4.17 -28.64 32.09
N LEU A 638 -4.75 -28.42 30.91
CA LEU A 638 -4.70 -29.34 29.78
C LEU A 638 -3.26 -29.51 29.26
N GLY A 639 -2.51 -28.42 29.05
CA GLY A 639 -1.12 -28.48 28.59
C GLY A 639 -0.18 -29.25 29.54
N ARG A 640 -0.41 -29.18 30.85
CA ARG A 640 0.34 -29.99 31.84
C ARG A 640 0.09 -31.49 31.70
N LEU A 641 -1.08 -31.90 31.22
CA LEU A 641 -1.36 -33.31 30.93
C LEU A 641 -0.65 -33.79 29.67
N SER A 642 -0.38 -32.92 28.69
CA SER A 642 0.38 -33.26 27.49
C SER A 642 1.90 -33.29 27.71
N LEU A 643 2.42 -32.57 28.72
CA LEU A 643 3.84 -32.48 29.06
C LEU A 643 4.31 -33.53 30.09
N ALA A 644 3.43 -34.40 30.57
CA ALA A 644 3.81 -35.48 31.48
C ALA A 644 4.63 -36.56 30.73
N PRO A 645 5.73 -37.08 31.31
CA PRO A 645 6.66 -37.98 30.61
C PRO A 645 6.06 -39.33 30.15
N ASP A 646 4.86 -39.68 30.63
CA ASP A 646 4.16 -40.93 30.30
C ASP A 646 2.94 -40.75 29.34
N SER A 647 2.70 -39.54 28.82
CA SER A 647 1.52 -39.25 27.98
C SER A 647 1.89 -38.78 26.57
N ARG A 648 2.43 -39.68 25.73
CA ARG A 648 2.51 -39.46 24.28
C ARG A 648 1.12 -39.64 23.66
N ASN A 649 0.28 -38.62 23.74
CA ASN A 649 -0.94 -38.49 22.94
C ASN A 649 -0.90 -37.26 22.00
N SER A 650 0.17 -36.46 22.03
CA SER A 650 0.45 -35.45 21.00
C SER A 650 1.36 -36.08 19.94
N ASP A 651 0.76 -36.69 18.93
CA ASP A 651 1.50 -37.00 17.70
C ASP A 651 1.57 -35.72 16.87
N ASP A 652 2.78 -35.26 16.56
CA ASP A 652 3.05 -34.28 15.50
C ASP A 652 2.74 -34.97 14.15
N GLU A 653 1.47 -35.09 13.79
CA GLU A 653 1.04 -35.67 12.51
C GLU A 653 0.52 -34.56 11.58
N ALA A 654 1.17 -34.44 10.42
CA ALA A 654 0.72 -33.63 9.31
C ALA A 654 -0.46 -34.32 8.61
N PHE A 655 -1.52 -33.56 8.29
CA PHE A 655 -2.68 -34.05 7.53
C PHE A 655 -2.65 -33.46 6.12
N SER A 656 -2.73 -34.31 5.10
CA SER A 656 -2.79 -33.99 3.66
C SER A 656 -4.18 -34.27 3.06
N GLU A 657 -4.57 -33.55 2.01
CA GLU A 657 -5.77 -33.88 1.22
C GLU A 657 -5.42 -34.52 -0.12
N GLU A 658 -5.41 -35.86 -0.23
CA GLU A 658 -5.32 -36.53 -1.54
C GLU A 658 -6.70 -36.72 -2.21
N TYR A 659 -6.66 -36.75 -3.55
CA TYR A 659 -7.74 -36.69 -4.53
C TYR A 659 -8.69 -37.90 -4.53
N LYS A 660 -9.96 -37.69 -4.89
CA LYS A 660 -10.80 -38.70 -5.55
C LYS A 660 -11.31 -38.13 -6.87
N GLU A 661 -10.90 -38.77 -7.96
CA GLU A 661 -11.37 -38.51 -9.32
C GLU A 661 -12.90 -38.51 -9.40
N CYS A 662 -13.46 -37.44 -9.97
CA CYS A 662 -14.71 -37.56 -10.70
C CYS A 662 -14.38 -38.11 -12.08
N ASP A 663 -14.97 -39.26 -12.42
CA ASP A 663 -14.74 -40.02 -13.64
C ASP A 663 -14.67 -39.14 -14.91
N THR A 664 -13.53 -39.23 -15.62
CA THR A 664 -13.45 -38.93 -17.05
C THR A 664 -12.73 -40.09 -17.76
N PRO A 665 -13.24 -40.55 -18.91
CA PRO A 665 -12.73 -41.76 -19.56
C PRO A 665 -11.39 -41.51 -20.26
N THR A 666 -10.50 -42.49 -20.12
CA THR A 666 -9.16 -42.57 -20.70
C THR A 666 -9.20 -42.51 -22.23
N ILE A 667 -8.43 -41.61 -22.86
CA ILE A 667 -8.05 -41.73 -24.28
C ILE A 667 -6.61 -41.22 -24.48
N ASP A 668 -5.79 -42.10 -25.07
CA ASP A 668 -4.42 -41.84 -25.56
C ASP A 668 -4.36 -40.74 -26.64
N GLN A 669 -3.24 -40.01 -26.68
CA GLN A 669 -2.90 -38.94 -27.65
C GLN A 669 -2.91 -39.38 -29.15
N PRO A 670 -2.70 -38.48 -30.14
CA PRO A 670 -3.34 -37.18 -30.40
C PRO A 670 -3.64 -36.99 -31.91
N THR A 671 -4.86 -36.65 -32.35
CA THR A 671 -5.10 -35.83 -33.57
C THR A 671 -6.59 -35.66 -33.88
N LEU A 672 -6.96 -34.46 -34.35
CA LEU A 672 -8.20 -34.18 -35.10
C LEU A 672 -9.53 -34.49 -34.39
N HIS A 673 -9.93 -33.69 -33.38
CA HIS A 673 -11.35 -33.61 -33.03
C HIS A 673 -11.85 -32.28 -32.42
N ALA A 674 -11.21 -31.14 -32.71
CA ALA A 674 -11.68 -29.84 -32.24
C ALA A 674 -12.96 -29.31 -32.95
N ALA A 675 -13.47 -29.98 -33.99
CA ALA A 675 -14.55 -29.44 -34.83
C ALA A 675 -15.96 -30.03 -34.60
N SER A 676 -16.15 -30.98 -33.68
CA SER A 676 -17.45 -31.69 -33.55
C SER A 676 -18.17 -31.54 -32.21
N VAL A 677 -17.49 -31.10 -31.14
CA VAL A 677 -18.15 -30.96 -29.81
C VAL A 677 -18.94 -29.66 -29.68
N ALA A 678 -18.74 -28.67 -30.56
CA ALA A 678 -19.48 -27.40 -30.53
C ALA A 678 -20.95 -27.48 -31.00
N LYS A 679 -21.45 -28.65 -31.44
CA LYS A 679 -22.80 -28.75 -32.04
C LYS A 679 -23.92 -29.29 -31.14
N ASN A 680 -23.64 -29.81 -29.93
CA ASN A 680 -24.67 -30.49 -29.13
C ASN A 680 -24.87 -29.97 -27.69
N LEU A 681 -24.35 -28.79 -27.34
CA LEU A 681 -24.74 -28.13 -26.10
C LEU A 681 -25.74 -27.00 -26.41
N SER A 682 -27.00 -27.17 -26.02
CA SER A 682 -27.98 -26.09 -26.01
C SER A 682 -27.75 -25.22 -24.77
N TRP A 683 -26.96 -24.16 -24.90
CA TRP A 683 -26.76 -23.19 -23.82
C TRP A 683 -27.93 -22.21 -23.70
N PRO A 684 -28.34 -21.83 -22.47
CA PRO A 684 -29.31 -20.76 -22.21
C PRO A 684 -28.94 -19.43 -22.88
N ALA A 685 -29.95 -18.67 -23.32
CA ALA A 685 -29.77 -17.46 -24.15
C ALA A 685 -28.98 -16.32 -23.48
N ASN A 686 -28.95 -16.26 -22.15
CA ASN A 686 -28.17 -15.31 -21.37
C ASN A 686 -26.65 -15.50 -21.51
N ILE A 687 -26.18 -16.74 -21.69
CA ILE A 687 -24.74 -17.03 -21.83
C ILE A 687 -24.23 -16.73 -23.26
N ARG A 688 -25.11 -16.77 -24.27
CA ARG A 688 -24.75 -16.39 -25.65
C ARG A 688 -24.53 -14.88 -25.81
N ALA A 689 -25.16 -14.05 -24.99
CA ALA A 689 -24.99 -12.61 -25.02
C ALA A 689 -23.64 -12.16 -24.42
N GLU A 690 -23.18 -12.80 -23.35
CA GLU A 690 -21.91 -12.46 -22.70
C GLU A 690 -20.68 -12.94 -23.47
N ALA A 691 -20.76 -14.08 -24.17
CA ALA A 691 -19.67 -14.55 -25.03
C ALA A 691 -19.49 -13.71 -26.31
N ALA A 692 -20.53 -12.99 -26.77
CA ALA A 692 -20.46 -12.14 -27.95
C ALA A 692 -19.86 -10.75 -27.66
N VAL A 693 -19.80 -10.32 -26.39
CA VAL A 693 -19.23 -9.03 -25.96
C VAL A 693 -17.73 -9.13 -25.66
N ILE A 694 -17.19 -10.35 -25.51
CA ILE A 694 -15.74 -10.57 -25.26
C ILE A 694 -14.96 -10.78 -26.58
N LEU A 695 -15.65 -10.88 -27.72
CA LEU A 695 -15.04 -11.04 -29.06
C LEU A 695 -15.24 -9.82 -29.99
N LEU A 696 -15.69 -8.69 -29.44
CA LEU A 696 -15.72 -7.35 -30.06
C LEU A 696 -15.07 -6.37 -29.08
#